data_AF-A0A350QX74-F1
#
_entry.id   AF-A0A350QX74-F1
#
_cell.length_a   1.000
_cell.length_b   1.000
_cell.length_c   1.000
_cell.angle_alpha   90.00
_cell.angle_beta   90.00
_cell.angle_gamma   90.00
#
_symmetry.space_group_name_H-M   'P 1'
#
loop_
_entity.id
_entity.type
_entity.pdbx_description
1 polymer ?
#
loop_
_entity_poly.entity_id
_entity_poly.type
_entity_poly.pdbx_seq_one_letter_code
_entity_poly.pdbx_strand_id
1 'polypeptide(L)'
;MFPRNQILSLLLSACSVSPVVAKGPDANASILSDLELAKRDAEDFEKLAKLVKPSVVVIESVDRLGREGGRGTGFVVRPDGVIATNFHVIGEHRDFAVRFADGKTFRPRSILAVDRDLDLALVKIDAKDLPVLTLGDSDKITPGQSIFSLGNPLGYSHSVSRGVIAAIRELQEGDGRPMVQVAIPIEPGSSGSPTLDLEGKVIAMLAIKSGGAMGFGIPSNALERLMEREDPVPMSKWLTIGALDGLEWKAVMGAAWKQRAGIISANGLGSGFGGRTVCLSQRPVHDAPYELEVEVRLEDESGAAGLIFHGKDKERHYGFYPTNGSLRLTCFEGPNVFTWSILKTVESDAYLPGKWNRLRVRLDGEGRIICSVNDKVVIDLIDFTFKKGDVGLCKFRAPGAEFRRFRHSKRFQKSEIPPRLLREISRLTNSLKEGRRIRPYEVNGLVDQGEQAPQALLDHAVELERKADELRKASREVRERLIISELTHSLAHEDERAVDLLRSALLIARLDNEHFDLQTYLDKAERLAERIRNKFPDKASGEEKLKVLVAQLFEEMGFHGSTLDYQHRSNSYMNEVIDDREGLPITLSVLFIELANRLELPVSGLGLPGHFIAMYREQPAKGKDGQAKEILIDPFGGKIVSREEAEELSGVALTEEDFEPSSKREIIARMLRNLIRSAERELDPQARLRYLDALLAIDPEDNYMRAVRAMALYAEGRFARALEDIDQLIDENPDGPEMAPLREIRDRLIEQVTEDP
;
A
#
# COMPACT_ATOMS: atom_id res chain seq x y z
N MET A 1 7.82 32.82 34.20
CA MET A 1 6.92 33.74 34.93
C MET A 1 7.55 35.13 34.85
N PHE A 2 7.04 36.03 33.99
CA PHE A 2 7.40 37.46 33.95
C PHE A 2 6.85 38.18 35.21
N PRO A 3 7.14 39.46 35.53
CA PRO A 3 7.89 40.53 34.83
C PRO A 3 8.87 41.27 35.81
N ARG A 4 9.52 42.44 35.59
CA ARG A 4 8.97 43.75 35.16
C ARG A 4 10.07 44.84 35.12
N ASN A 5 9.96 45.69 34.11
CA ASN A 5 10.63 46.98 33.89
C ASN A 5 10.71 47.90 35.12
N GLN A 6 11.78 48.71 35.19
CA GLN A 6 11.66 50.13 35.55
C GLN A 6 12.66 50.99 34.75
N ILE A 7 12.10 51.99 34.08
CA ILE A 7 12.76 53.14 33.45
C ILE A 7 12.90 54.22 34.51
N LEU A 8 14.06 54.89 34.61
CA LEU A 8 14.10 56.29 35.01
C LEU A 8 15.32 57.03 34.43
N SER A 9 15.04 58.21 33.91
CA SER A 9 15.84 59.18 33.18
C SER A 9 16.43 60.29 34.07
N LEU A 10 17.20 61.22 33.44
CA LEU A 10 17.72 62.54 33.90
C LEU A 10 19.10 62.51 34.60
N LEU A 11 20.11 63.37 34.36
CA LEU A 11 20.27 64.75 33.83
C LEU A 11 21.66 64.89 33.13
N LEU A 12 21.84 65.62 32.01
CA LEU A 12 22.26 67.05 31.87
C LEU A 12 23.36 67.48 32.88
N SER A 13 24.52 68.07 32.53
CA SER A 13 24.77 69.14 31.56
C SER A 13 26.27 69.38 31.32
N ALA A 14 26.58 69.69 30.05
CA ALA A 14 27.59 70.59 29.46
C ALA A 14 29.00 70.80 30.05
N CYS A 15 30.00 70.56 29.20
CA CYS A 15 31.11 71.49 28.98
C CYS A 15 31.45 71.56 27.49
N SER A 16 31.38 72.77 26.94
CA SER A 16 31.59 73.12 25.54
C SER A 16 33.06 73.45 25.26
N VAL A 17 33.68 72.76 24.30
CA VAL A 17 34.81 73.28 23.52
C VAL A 17 34.61 72.85 22.06
N SER A 18 34.57 73.81 21.15
CA SER A 18 34.80 73.63 19.71
C SER A 18 36.11 74.37 19.36
N PRO A 19 36.72 74.20 18.17
CA PRO A 19 36.30 73.45 16.98
C PRO A 19 37.44 72.64 16.30
N VAL A 20 37.13 71.69 15.43
CA VAL A 20 37.78 71.52 14.10
C VAL A 20 36.76 70.81 13.20
N VAL A 21 36.36 71.50 12.12
CA VAL A 21 35.59 70.92 11.02
C VAL A 21 36.57 70.14 10.14
N ALA A 22 36.47 68.81 10.16
CA ALA A 22 36.88 67.97 9.04
C ALA A 22 35.60 67.46 8.38
N LYS A 23 35.35 67.88 7.13
CA LYS A 23 34.32 67.31 6.26
C LYS A 23 34.66 65.83 5.98
N GLY A 24 34.06 64.91 6.74
CA GLY A 24 33.94 63.51 6.34
C GLY A 24 32.72 63.33 5.42
N PRO A 25 32.71 62.33 4.53
CA PRO A 25 31.57 62.08 3.65
C PRO A 25 30.33 61.73 4.48
N ASP A 26 29.17 62.24 4.06
CA ASP A 26 27.90 62.13 4.76
C ASP A 26 27.55 60.66 5.10
N ALA A 27 27.61 60.29 6.39
CA ALA A 27 27.19 58.97 6.87
C ALA A 27 25.69 58.68 6.60
N ASN A 28 24.88 59.73 6.38
CA ASN A 28 23.48 59.58 5.96
C ASN A 28 23.34 59.21 4.47
N ALA A 29 24.32 59.55 3.62
CA ALA A 29 24.27 59.22 2.19
C ALA A 29 24.53 57.73 1.94
N SER A 30 25.37 57.07 2.75
CA SER A 30 25.58 55.62 2.65
C SER A 30 24.38 54.82 3.17
N ILE A 31 23.73 55.29 4.25
CA ILE A 31 22.50 54.64 4.77
C ILE A 31 21.35 54.77 3.77
N LEU A 32 21.24 55.90 3.07
CA LEU A 32 20.27 56.09 1.99
C LEU A 32 20.58 55.19 0.79
N SER A 33 21.84 55.05 0.37
CA SER A 33 22.21 54.13 -0.71
C SER A 33 21.99 52.66 -0.33
N ASP A 34 22.29 52.28 0.91
CA ASP A 34 22.08 50.91 1.42
C ASP A 34 20.59 50.59 1.55
N LEU A 35 19.77 51.57 1.95
CA LEU A 35 18.31 51.44 2.00
C LEU A 35 17.69 51.41 0.60
N GLU A 36 18.23 52.17 -0.35
CA GLU A 36 17.83 52.15 -1.76
C GLU A 36 18.22 50.83 -2.43
N LEU A 37 19.41 50.29 -2.16
CA LEU A 37 19.82 48.95 -2.57
C LEU A 37 18.92 47.87 -1.96
N ALA A 38 18.65 47.94 -0.66
CA ALA A 38 17.77 46.98 0.01
C ALA A 38 16.32 47.04 -0.50
N LYS A 39 15.82 48.25 -0.82
CA LYS A 39 14.51 48.43 -1.46
C LYS A 39 14.49 47.89 -2.89
N ARG A 40 15.54 48.15 -3.67
CA ARG A 40 15.68 47.67 -5.04
C ARG A 40 15.75 46.14 -5.07
N ASP A 41 16.56 45.54 -4.20
CA ASP A 41 16.58 44.10 -3.95
C ASP A 41 15.18 43.57 -3.65
N ALA A 42 14.48 44.16 -2.66
CA ALA A 42 13.14 43.70 -2.27
C ALA A 42 12.12 43.79 -3.41
N GLU A 43 12.14 44.88 -4.18
CA GLU A 43 11.32 45.04 -5.39
C GLU A 43 11.66 44.02 -6.48
N ASP A 44 12.95 43.71 -6.65
CA ASP A 44 13.42 42.75 -7.65
C ASP A 44 12.97 41.32 -7.28
N PHE A 45 13.01 40.93 -6.00
CA PHE A 45 12.42 39.66 -5.54
C PHE A 45 10.89 39.62 -5.72
N GLU A 46 10.17 40.72 -5.43
CA GLU A 46 8.72 40.76 -5.62
C GLU A 46 8.34 40.62 -7.11
N LYS A 47 9.07 41.30 -8.00
CA LYS A 47 8.89 41.20 -9.45
C LYS A 47 9.20 39.78 -9.94
N LEU A 48 10.32 39.20 -9.53
CA LEU A 48 10.70 37.83 -9.87
C LEU A 48 9.65 36.82 -9.40
N ALA A 49 9.18 36.93 -8.15
CA ALA A 49 8.15 36.05 -7.62
C ALA A 49 6.85 36.13 -8.45
N LYS A 50 6.41 37.32 -8.87
CA LYS A 50 5.24 37.49 -9.74
C LYS A 50 5.43 36.85 -11.11
N LEU A 51 6.62 36.94 -11.69
CA LEU A 51 6.93 36.37 -13.00
C LEU A 51 7.04 34.84 -12.96
N VAL A 52 7.57 34.28 -11.88
CA VAL A 52 7.79 32.83 -11.70
C VAL A 52 6.53 32.10 -11.28
N LYS A 53 5.65 32.74 -10.50
CA LYS A 53 4.46 32.11 -9.92
C LYS A 53 3.57 31.33 -10.90
N PRO A 54 3.28 31.83 -12.12
CA PRO A 54 2.49 31.07 -13.10
C PRO A 54 3.11 29.75 -13.55
N SER A 55 4.44 29.60 -13.44
CA SER A 55 5.18 28.41 -13.84
C SER A 55 5.31 27.36 -12.72
N VAL A 56 4.86 27.68 -11.50
CA VAL A 56 4.95 26.80 -10.32
C VAL A 56 3.59 26.18 -10.01
N VAL A 57 3.59 24.87 -9.77
CA VAL A 57 2.40 24.05 -9.56
C VAL A 57 2.43 23.37 -8.20
N VAL A 58 1.25 23.08 -7.67
CA VAL A 58 1.05 22.21 -6.51
C VAL A 58 0.79 20.80 -7.00
N ILE A 59 1.48 19.82 -6.42
CA ILE A 59 1.22 18.41 -6.67
C ILE A 59 0.54 17.82 -5.44
N GLU A 60 -0.62 17.21 -5.65
CA GLU A 60 -1.46 16.61 -4.61
C GLU A 60 -1.58 15.12 -4.90
N SER A 61 -0.84 14.30 -4.14
CA SER A 61 -0.85 12.84 -4.26
C SER A 61 -1.81 12.20 -3.27
N VAL A 62 -2.25 10.98 -3.56
CA VAL A 62 -3.09 10.19 -2.66
C VAL A 62 -2.26 9.16 -1.89
N ASP A 63 -2.72 8.78 -0.70
CA ASP A 63 -2.15 7.66 0.05
C ASP A 63 -2.58 6.29 -0.54
N ARG A 64 -2.10 5.19 0.05
CA ARG A 64 -2.47 3.82 -0.37
C ARG A 64 -3.96 3.51 -0.29
N LEU A 65 -4.72 4.26 0.51
CA LEU A 65 -6.16 4.11 0.66
C LEU A 65 -6.93 5.06 -0.28
N GLY A 66 -6.22 5.86 -1.08
CA GLY A 66 -6.82 6.85 -1.97
C GLY A 66 -7.32 8.10 -1.26
N ARG A 67 -6.91 8.34 -0.01
CA ARG A 67 -7.18 9.57 0.73
C ARG A 67 -6.14 10.62 0.36
N GLU A 68 -6.38 11.89 0.71
CA GLU A 68 -5.33 12.92 0.57
C GLU A 68 -4.07 12.45 1.29
N GLY A 69 -2.98 12.30 0.53
CA GLY A 69 -1.71 11.79 1.02
C GLY A 69 -0.71 12.92 1.16
N GLY A 70 0.18 13.05 0.16
CA GLY A 70 1.25 14.04 0.14
C GLY A 70 0.89 15.31 -0.64
N ARG A 71 1.48 16.42 -0.23
CA ARG A 71 1.53 17.65 -1.03
C ARG A 71 2.98 18.02 -1.30
N GLY A 72 3.27 18.41 -2.53
CA GLY A 72 4.56 18.94 -2.92
C GLY A 72 4.41 20.05 -3.95
N THR A 73 5.55 20.48 -4.47
CA THR A 73 5.65 21.53 -5.49
C THR A 73 6.27 20.93 -6.74
N GLY A 74 5.90 21.46 -7.92
CA GLY A 74 6.64 21.23 -9.15
C GLY A 74 6.70 22.53 -9.95
N PHE A 75 7.39 22.51 -11.08
CA PHE A 75 7.46 23.66 -11.98
C PHE A 75 7.56 23.25 -13.45
N VAL A 76 7.06 24.11 -14.33
CA VAL A 76 7.01 23.87 -15.77
C VAL A 76 8.40 24.07 -16.38
N VAL A 77 8.91 23.05 -17.05
CA VAL A 77 10.22 23.04 -17.75
C VAL A 77 10.08 23.04 -19.27
N ARG A 78 8.89 22.71 -19.82
CA ARG A 78 8.58 22.87 -21.25
C ARG A 78 7.16 23.40 -21.46
N PRO A 79 6.95 24.26 -22.47
CA PRO A 79 5.67 24.98 -22.65
C PRO A 79 4.53 24.05 -23.09
N ASP A 80 4.85 22.85 -23.57
CA ASP A 80 3.89 21.83 -23.97
C ASP A 80 3.36 21.00 -22.78
N GLY A 81 3.61 21.40 -21.52
CA GLY A 81 3.04 20.73 -20.35
C GLY A 81 3.96 19.72 -19.68
N VAL A 82 5.28 19.95 -19.71
CA VAL A 82 6.24 19.13 -18.93
C VAL A 82 6.58 19.83 -17.63
N ILE A 83 6.44 19.09 -16.53
CA ILE A 83 6.65 19.55 -15.16
C ILE A 83 7.77 18.74 -14.53
N ALA A 84 8.72 19.42 -13.90
CA ALA A 84 9.72 18.82 -13.02
C ALA A 84 9.26 18.87 -11.56
N THR A 85 9.59 17.81 -10.82
CA THR A 85 9.26 17.64 -9.39
C THR A 85 10.14 16.56 -8.79
N ASN A 86 10.08 16.35 -7.47
CA ASN A 86 10.63 15.15 -6.87
C ASN A 86 9.83 13.89 -7.19
N PHE A 87 10.52 12.76 -7.24
CA PHE A 87 9.92 11.43 -7.45
C PHE A 87 9.00 11.04 -6.29
N HIS A 88 9.40 11.29 -5.04
CA HIS A 88 8.57 10.98 -3.88
C HIS A 88 7.29 11.83 -3.80
N VAL A 89 7.27 13.02 -4.42
CA VAL A 89 6.11 13.93 -4.43
C VAL A 89 4.97 13.39 -5.28
N ILE A 90 5.28 12.75 -6.42
CA ILE A 90 4.27 12.13 -7.30
C ILE A 90 3.75 10.79 -6.74
N GLY A 91 4.22 10.39 -5.57
CA GLY A 91 3.61 9.35 -4.76
C GLY A 91 3.87 7.93 -5.23
N GLU A 92 5.01 7.61 -5.84
CA GLU A 92 5.44 6.26 -6.24
C GLU A 92 4.30 5.33 -6.70
N HIS A 93 3.98 5.40 -8.00
CA HIS A 93 2.96 4.54 -8.60
C HIS A 93 1.51 4.79 -8.10
N ARG A 94 1.26 5.98 -7.50
CA ARG A 94 -0.08 6.46 -7.09
C ARG A 94 -0.64 7.50 -8.05
N ASP A 95 -1.93 7.77 -7.87
CA ASP A 95 -2.61 8.89 -8.54
C ASP A 95 -2.22 10.21 -7.88
N PHE A 96 -2.16 11.26 -8.68
CA PHE A 96 -1.90 12.60 -8.20
C PHE A 96 -2.49 13.63 -9.16
N ALA A 97 -2.72 14.83 -8.63
CA ALA A 97 -3.21 15.97 -9.38
C ALA A 97 -2.17 17.09 -9.41
N VAL A 98 -2.12 17.80 -10.52
CA VAL A 98 -1.29 18.98 -10.70
C VAL A 98 -2.21 20.20 -10.72
N ARG A 99 -2.03 21.12 -9.77
CA ARG A 99 -2.85 22.33 -9.64
C ARG A 99 -2.02 23.59 -9.84
N PHE A 100 -2.45 24.43 -10.78
CA PHE A 100 -1.81 25.71 -11.10
C PHE A 100 -2.27 26.83 -10.17
N ALA A 101 -1.52 27.94 -10.19
CA ALA A 101 -1.83 29.16 -9.43
C ALA A 101 -3.18 29.81 -9.80
N ASP A 102 -3.68 29.57 -11.02
CA ASP A 102 -4.99 30.03 -11.49
C ASP A 102 -6.15 29.13 -11.03
N GLY A 103 -5.86 28.07 -10.26
CA GLY A 103 -6.82 27.10 -9.75
C GLY A 103 -7.16 25.96 -10.72
N LYS A 104 -6.62 25.96 -11.96
CA LYS A 104 -6.82 24.83 -12.88
C LYS A 104 -6.07 23.60 -12.39
N THR A 105 -6.76 22.46 -12.41
CA THR A 105 -6.20 21.16 -12.03
C THR A 105 -6.15 20.24 -13.23
N PHE A 106 -5.01 19.60 -13.44
CA PHE A 106 -4.75 18.63 -14.49
C PHE A 106 -4.39 17.28 -13.85
N ARG A 107 -4.81 16.20 -14.49
CA ARG A 107 -4.25 14.88 -14.21
C ARG A 107 -3.08 14.61 -15.15
N PRO A 108 -2.01 13.96 -14.66
CA PRO A 108 -0.90 13.54 -15.50
C PRO A 108 -1.37 12.57 -16.59
N ARG A 109 -0.75 12.67 -17.77
CA ARG A 109 -0.92 11.77 -18.90
C ARG A 109 0.11 10.63 -18.84
N SER A 110 1.36 10.98 -18.52
CA SER A 110 2.48 10.06 -18.42
C SER A 110 3.57 10.63 -17.52
N ILE A 111 4.37 9.72 -16.95
CA ILE A 111 5.67 10.04 -16.37
C ILE A 111 6.70 9.93 -17.49
N LEU A 112 7.41 11.01 -17.81
CA LEU A 112 8.35 11.06 -18.93
C LEU A 112 9.71 10.45 -18.59
N ALA A 113 10.17 10.66 -17.37
CA ALA A 113 11.43 10.12 -16.87
C ALA A 113 11.42 10.20 -15.33
N VAL A 114 12.15 9.29 -14.69
CA VAL A 114 12.41 9.32 -13.25
C VAL A 114 13.87 8.99 -13.00
N ASP A 115 14.45 9.62 -11.98
CA ASP A 115 15.71 9.20 -11.38
C ASP A 115 15.40 8.96 -9.90
N ARG A 116 15.36 7.69 -9.50
CA ARG A 116 15.02 7.31 -8.12
C ARG A 116 16.14 7.66 -7.14
N ASP A 117 17.38 7.59 -7.59
CA ASP A 117 18.56 7.81 -6.74
C ASP A 117 18.77 9.29 -6.44
N LEU A 118 18.41 10.16 -7.39
CA LEU A 118 18.40 11.60 -7.22
C LEU A 118 17.03 12.16 -6.85
N ASP A 119 16.01 11.33 -6.71
CA ASP A 119 14.64 11.72 -6.38
C ASP A 119 14.06 12.78 -7.35
N LEU A 120 14.25 12.58 -8.66
CA LEU A 120 13.74 13.44 -9.74
C LEU A 120 12.62 12.77 -10.53
N ALA A 121 11.64 13.55 -10.98
CA ALA A 121 10.62 13.11 -11.92
C ALA A 121 10.22 14.20 -12.92
N LEU A 122 10.00 13.78 -14.16
CA LEU A 122 9.39 14.58 -15.22
C LEU A 122 7.99 14.05 -15.52
N VAL A 123 7.00 14.93 -15.51
CA VAL A 123 5.59 14.59 -15.67
C VAL A 123 4.99 15.36 -16.85
N LYS A 124 4.20 14.65 -17.67
CA LYS A 124 3.43 15.24 -18.77
C LYS A 124 1.97 15.46 -18.39
N ILE A 125 1.46 16.65 -18.62
CA ILE A 125 0.02 16.97 -18.56
C ILE A 125 -0.52 17.39 -19.93
N ASP A 126 -1.84 17.36 -20.11
CA ASP A 126 -2.51 17.82 -21.34
C ASP A 126 -2.81 19.33 -21.27
N ALA A 127 -1.74 20.14 -21.34
CA ALA A 127 -1.79 21.60 -21.37
C ALA A 127 -0.72 22.15 -22.34
N LYS A 128 -0.94 23.34 -22.91
CA LYS A 128 -0.04 23.98 -23.88
C LYS A 128 0.14 25.46 -23.55
N ASP A 129 1.15 26.07 -24.16
CA ASP A 129 1.47 27.50 -24.05
C ASP A 129 1.69 27.94 -22.60
N LEU A 130 2.26 27.04 -21.79
CA LEU A 130 2.55 27.30 -20.39
C LEU A 130 3.81 28.16 -20.22
N PRO A 131 3.86 29.04 -19.21
CA PRO A 131 5.07 29.76 -18.85
C PRO A 131 6.11 28.79 -18.27
N VAL A 132 7.37 28.94 -18.67
CA VAL A 132 8.46 27.98 -18.39
C VAL A 132 9.52 28.64 -17.53
N LEU A 133 10.11 27.87 -16.60
CA LEU A 133 11.35 28.26 -15.93
C LEU A 133 12.55 27.65 -16.66
N THR A 134 13.52 28.49 -17.01
CA THR A 134 14.76 28.05 -17.65
C THR A 134 15.73 27.51 -16.61
N LEU A 135 16.40 26.39 -16.92
CA LEU A 135 17.46 25.86 -16.08
C LEU A 135 18.72 26.73 -16.21
N GLY A 136 19.38 26.96 -15.08
CA GLY A 136 20.72 27.53 -15.01
C GLY A 136 21.77 26.42 -14.92
N ASP A 137 23.04 26.84 -14.88
CA ASP A 137 24.18 25.92 -14.78
C ASP A 137 24.58 25.75 -13.31
N SER A 138 24.24 24.60 -12.72
CA SER A 138 24.52 24.34 -11.31
C SER A 138 25.99 24.17 -10.99
N ASP A 139 26.86 23.92 -11.98
CA ASP A 139 28.31 23.77 -11.75
C ASP A 139 29.00 25.11 -11.51
N LYS A 140 28.29 26.22 -11.78
CA LYS A 140 28.78 27.60 -11.57
C LYS A 140 28.30 28.25 -10.28
N ILE A 141 27.51 27.55 -9.46
CA ILE A 141 27.00 28.12 -8.22
C ILE A 141 28.13 28.30 -7.20
N THR A 142 28.02 29.31 -6.36
CA THR A 142 29.03 29.60 -5.32
C THR A 142 28.38 29.77 -3.94
N PRO A 143 29.01 29.28 -2.86
CA PRO A 143 28.54 29.56 -1.51
C PRO A 143 28.41 31.08 -1.25
N GLY A 144 27.31 31.50 -0.63
CA GLY A 144 26.95 32.90 -0.41
C GLY A 144 26.11 33.52 -1.53
N GLN A 145 25.96 32.86 -2.68
CA GLN A 145 25.09 33.33 -3.77
C GLN A 145 23.64 33.47 -3.28
N SER A 146 23.04 34.63 -3.54
CA SER A 146 21.64 34.89 -3.21
C SER A 146 20.70 34.05 -4.07
N ILE A 147 19.69 33.49 -3.41
CA ILE A 147 18.69 32.64 -4.04
C ILE A 147 17.29 32.99 -3.55
N PHE A 148 16.29 32.59 -4.32
CA PHE A 148 14.93 32.47 -3.82
C PHE A 148 14.31 31.16 -4.25
N SER A 149 13.32 30.70 -3.51
CA SER A 149 12.50 29.56 -3.86
C SER A 149 11.03 29.92 -3.75
N LEU A 150 10.24 29.38 -4.66
CA LEU A 150 8.79 29.50 -4.65
C LEU A 150 8.18 28.11 -4.54
N GLY A 151 7.39 27.88 -3.50
CA GLY A 151 6.75 26.60 -3.27
C GLY A 151 5.43 26.70 -2.52
N ASN A 152 4.87 25.56 -2.15
CA ASN A 152 3.60 25.48 -1.43
C ASN A 152 3.75 24.86 -0.03
N PRO A 153 4.47 25.49 0.91
CA PRO A 153 4.61 24.98 2.26
C PRO A 153 3.25 25.00 2.99
N LEU A 154 2.90 23.88 3.63
CA LEU A 154 1.71 23.71 4.48
C LEU A 154 0.34 23.97 3.79
N GLY A 155 0.29 24.01 2.45
CA GLY A 155 -0.95 24.28 1.70
C GLY A 155 -1.35 25.75 1.61
N TYR A 156 -0.54 26.68 2.14
CA TYR A 156 -0.69 28.11 1.90
C TYR A 156 -0.09 28.47 0.54
N SER A 157 -0.92 29.02 -0.34
CA SER A 157 -0.63 29.12 -1.77
C SER A 157 0.61 29.97 -2.08
N HIS A 158 1.65 29.35 -2.66
CA HIS A 158 2.81 30.01 -3.31
C HIS A 158 3.65 30.91 -2.39
N SER A 159 4.16 30.35 -1.28
CA SER A 159 5.09 31.04 -0.39
C SER A 159 6.44 31.26 -1.07
N VAL A 160 6.97 32.47 -0.90
CA VAL A 160 8.30 32.89 -1.37
C VAL A 160 9.27 32.81 -0.19
N SER A 161 10.38 32.09 -0.36
CA SER A 161 11.49 32.03 0.60
C SER A 161 12.75 32.61 -0.03
N ARG A 162 13.45 33.50 0.66
CA ARG A 162 14.77 34.06 0.25
C ARG A 162 15.87 33.49 1.14
N GLY A 163 17.04 33.24 0.57
CA GLY A 163 18.22 32.81 1.30
C GLY A 163 19.48 32.80 0.46
N VAL A 164 20.41 31.93 0.81
CA VAL A 164 21.70 31.77 0.11
C VAL A 164 22.06 30.31 -0.11
N ILE A 165 22.93 30.05 -1.09
CA ILE A 165 23.67 28.79 -1.18
C ILE A 165 24.62 28.69 0.01
N ALA A 166 24.45 27.68 0.85
CA ALA A 166 25.31 27.45 2.01
C ALA A 166 26.59 26.70 1.62
N ALA A 167 26.45 25.63 0.83
CA ALA A 167 27.56 24.79 0.37
C ALA A 167 27.11 23.84 -0.75
N ILE A 168 28.06 23.16 -1.38
CA ILE A 168 27.83 21.96 -2.18
C ILE A 168 28.45 20.80 -1.40
N ARG A 169 27.68 19.73 -1.15
CA ARG A 169 28.12 18.61 -0.30
C ARG A 169 27.53 17.28 -0.77
N GLU A 170 28.30 16.22 -0.60
CA GLU A 170 27.78 14.85 -0.60
C GLU A 170 27.12 14.57 0.75
N LEU A 171 26.01 13.81 0.75
CA LEU A 171 25.30 13.47 2.00
C LEU A 171 25.94 12.27 2.68
N GLN A 172 26.46 11.33 1.90
CA GLN A 172 27.30 10.24 2.36
C GLN A 172 28.67 10.37 1.70
N GLU A 173 29.73 10.28 2.49
CA GLU A 173 31.09 10.47 2.00
C GLU A 173 31.42 9.42 0.93
N GLY A 174 31.71 9.86 -0.30
CA GLY A 174 32.01 8.97 -1.42
C GLY A 174 30.79 8.49 -2.22
N ASP A 175 29.58 9.03 -1.96
CA ASP A 175 28.38 8.69 -2.72
C ASP A 175 28.36 9.26 -4.15
N GLY A 176 29.31 10.15 -4.48
CA GLY A 176 29.45 10.77 -5.80
C GLY A 176 28.26 11.65 -6.22
N ARG A 177 27.38 12.03 -5.29
CA ARG A 177 26.11 12.72 -5.55
C ARG A 177 26.05 14.05 -4.80
N PRO A 178 26.73 15.10 -5.32
CA PRO A 178 26.72 16.40 -4.67
C PRO A 178 25.33 17.04 -4.69
N MET A 179 24.87 17.47 -3.52
CA MET A 179 23.64 18.25 -3.34
C MET A 179 23.96 19.71 -3.03
N VAL A 180 23.04 20.59 -3.43
CA VAL A 180 23.10 22.02 -3.15
C VAL A 180 22.50 22.27 -1.77
N GLN A 181 23.34 22.58 -0.78
CA GLN A 181 22.88 22.97 0.54
C GLN A 181 22.40 24.43 0.50
N VAL A 182 21.16 24.66 0.92
CA VAL A 182 20.52 25.98 0.92
C VAL A 182 20.16 26.40 2.34
N ALA A 183 20.32 27.70 2.62
CA ALA A 183 19.90 28.31 3.88
C ALA A 183 18.60 29.09 3.67
N ILE A 184 17.48 28.37 3.61
CA ILE A 184 16.12 28.92 3.52
C ILE A 184 15.17 28.19 4.48
N PRO A 185 14.11 28.83 4.97
CA PRO A 185 13.04 28.12 5.68
C PRO A 185 12.39 27.08 4.76
N ILE A 186 12.43 25.81 5.17
CA ILE A 186 11.85 24.67 4.44
C ILE A 186 10.80 24.02 5.32
N GLU A 187 9.61 23.81 4.76
CA GLU A 187 8.48 23.18 5.44
C GLU A 187 7.89 22.04 4.60
N PRO A 188 7.08 21.15 5.19
CA PRO A 188 6.34 20.16 4.43
C PRO A 188 5.57 20.81 3.26
N GLY A 189 5.79 20.31 2.04
CA GLY A 189 5.26 20.89 0.80
C GLY A 189 6.29 21.66 -0.04
N SER A 190 7.48 21.96 0.50
CA SER A 190 8.59 22.57 -0.23
C SER A 190 9.32 21.61 -1.18
N SER A 191 9.20 20.30 -1.01
CA SER A 191 9.80 19.32 -1.93
C SER A 191 9.32 19.56 -3.37
N GLY A 192 10.27 19.59 -4.30
CA GLY A 192 10.10 19.86 -5.72
C GLY A 192 10.03 21.34 -6.08
N SER A 193 10.21 22.24 -5.10
CA SER A 193 10.23 23.68 -5.39
C SER A 193 11.50 24.07 -6.16
N PRO A 194 11.38 24.91 -7.19
CA PRO A 194 12.56 25.48 -7.85
C PRO A 194 13.29 26.43 -6.90
N THR A 195 14.62 26.35 -6.90
CA THR A 195 15.53 27.33 -6.32
C THR A 195 16.17 28.10 -7.46
N LEU A 196 15.99 29.41 -7.45
CA LEU A 196 16.35 30.30 -8.54
C LEU A 196 17.42 31.30 -8.11
N ASP A 197 18.28 31.67 -9.07
CA ASP A 197 19.16 32.81 -8.95
C ASP A 197 18.41 34.15 -9.20
N LEU A 198 19.14 35.27 -9.13
CA LEU A 198 18.58 36.61 -9.38
C LEU A 198 18.24 36.87 -10.85
N GLU A 199 18.69 36.02 -11.77
CA GLU A 199 18.32 36.06 -13.19
C GLU A 199 17.02 35.29 -13.47
N GLY A 200 16.47 34.61 -12.45
CA GLY A 200 15.26 33.79 -12.57
C GLY A 200 15.53 32.42 -13.19
N LYS A 201 16.78 31.94 -13.21
CA LYS A 201 17.14 30.60 -13.68
C LYS A 201 17.14 29.62 -12.51
N VAL A 202 16.63 28.41 -12.75
CA VAL A 202 16.60 27.35 -11.74
C VAL A 202 17.98 26.72 -11.62
N ILE A 203 18.59 26.80 -10.44
CA ILE A 203 19.92 26.26 -10.15
C ILE A 203 19.87 25.00 -9.28
N ALA A 204 18.77 24.78 -8.56
CA ALA A 204 18.53 23.57 -7.79
C ALA A 204 17.02 23.32 -7.61
N MET A 205 16.64 22.09 -7.27
CA MET A 205 15.27 21.73 -6.89
C MET A 205 15.27 21.15 -5.47
N LEU A 206 14.51 21.76 -4.55
CA LEU A 206 14.50 21.34 -3.14
C LEU A 206 14.00 19.91 -2.99
N ALA A 207 14.69 19.08 -2.19
CA ALA A 207 14.35 17.67 -1.99
C ALA A 207 14.26 17.28 -0.51
N ILE A 208 15.28 17.64 0.29
CA ILE A 208 15.45 17.15 1.66
C ILE A 208 15.44 18.32 2.65
N LYS A 209 14.65 18.20 3.73
CA LYS A 209 14.71 19.09 4.89
C LYS A 209 15.79 18.59 5.85
N SER A 210 16.77 19.44 6.16
CA SER A 210 17.69 19.22 7.28
C SER A 210 17.19 20.02 8.48
N GLY A 211 17.38 19.54 9.71
CA GLY A 211 16.88 20.26 10.90
C GLY A 211 17.31 21.73 10.94
N GLY A 212 16.40 22.64 11.31
CA GLY A 212 16.62 24.09 11.30
C GLY A 212 16.16 24.79 10.00
N ALA A 213 16.82 25.89 9.63
CA ALA A 213 16.55 26.68 8.41
C ALA A 213 17.48 26.29 7.24
N MET A 214 17.79 25.00 7.12
CA MET A 214 18.67 24.45 6.10
C MET A 214 17.97 23.32 5.34
N GLY A 215 18.33 23.13 4.08
CA GLY A 215 17.99 21.91 3.37
C GLY A 215 18.86 21.69 2.17
N PHE A 216 18.51 20.67 1.41
CA PHE A 216 19.28 20.21 0.26
C PHE A 216 18.40 20.18 -0.98
N GLY A 217 18.96 20.71 -2.07
CA GLY A 217 18.37 20.66 -3.39
C GLY A 217 19.22 19.85 -4.36
N ILE A 218 18.56 19.21 -5.31
CA ILE A 218 19.18 18.49 -6.42
C ILE A 218 19.68 19.53 -7.43
N PRO A 219 20.94 19.47 -7.90
CA PRO A 219 21.48 20.43 -8.87
C PRO A 219 20.69 20.45 -10.20
N SER A 220 20.52 21.62 -10.81
CA SER A 220 19.77 21.76 -12.08
C SER A 220 20.36 20.95 -13.24
N ASN A 221 21.69 20.76 -13.29
CA ASN A 221 22.33 19.97 -14.35
C ASN A 221 21.93 18.48 -14.28
N ALA A 222 21.52 17.97 -13.12
CA ALA A 222 20.95 16.63 -13.01
C ALA A 222 19.56 16.53 -13.66
N LEU A 223 18.73 17.55 -13.47
CA LEU A 223 17.43 17.66 -14.14
C LEU A 223 17.58 17.80 -15.66
N GLU A 224 18.58 18.57 -16.12
CA GLU A 224 18.90 18.68 -17.55
C GLU A 224 19.25 17.32 -18.16
N ARG A 225 20.13 16.53 -17.52
CA ARG A 225 20.44 15.16 -17.94
C ARG A 225 19.22 14.25 -17.97
N LEU A 226 18.29 14.40 -17.02
CA LEU A 226 17.05 13.62 -17.01
C LEU A 226 16.14 13.99 -18.20
N MET A 227 16.10 15.27 -18.58
CA MET A 227 15.33 15.74 -19.75
C MET A 227 15.88 15.21 -21.08
N GLU A 228 17.14 14.79 -21.13
CA GLU A 228 17.74 14.16 -22.32
C GLU A 228 17.36 12.66 -22.45
N ARG A 229 16.84 12.04 -21.39
CA ARG A 229 16.56 10.59 -21.30
C ARG A 229 15.10 10.31 -20.96
N GLU A 230 14.19 10.73 -21.83
CA GLU A 230 12.76 10.46 -21.68
C GLU A 230 12.40 9.03 -22.15
N ASP A 231 11.78 8.24 -21.27
CA ASP A 231 11.09 6.98 -21.58
C ASP A 231 9.65 7.03 -21.04
N PRO A 232 8.68 7.55 -21.81
CA PRO A 232 7.36 7.87 -21.30
C PRO A 232 6.54 6.66 -20.85
N VAL A 233 6.23 6.59 -19.55
CA VAL A 233 5.30 5.62 -18.96
C VAL A 233 3.90 6.22 -18.85
N PRO A 234 2.89 5.71 -19.57
CA PRO A 234 1.50 6.17 -19.44
C PRO A 234 0.99 5.98 -18.00
N MET A 235 0.14 6.89 -17.51
CA MET A 235 -0.41 6.76 -16.15
C MET A 235 -1.17 5.44 -15.92
N SER A 236 -1.77 4.87 -16.96
CA SER A 236 -2.42 3.55 -16.87
C SER A 236 -1.46 2.39 -16.58
N LYS A 237 -0.16 2.56 -16.88
CA LYS A 237 0.91 1.61 -16.51
C LYS A 237 1.57 2.00 -15.19
N TRP A 238 1.60 3.29 -14.86
CA TRP A 238 2.16 3.81 -13.61
C TRP A 238 1.33 3.42 -12.38
N LEU A 239 0.01 3.49 -12.47
CA LEU A 239 -0.90 3.19 -11.36
C LEU A 239 -0.95 1.69 -11.09
N THR A 240 -0.19 1.24 -10.10
CA THR A 240 -0.16 -0.17 -9.69
C THR A 240 -0.94 -0.40 -8.39
N ILE A 241 -0.81 0.51 -7.42
CA ILE A 241 -1.41 0.35 -6.09
C ILE A 241 -2.94 0.38 -6.16
N GLY A 242 -3.56 -0.71 -5.69
CA GLY A 242 -5.01 -0.89 -5.74
C GLY A 242 -5.60 -0.95 -7.16
N ALA A 243 -4.79 -1.03 -8.21
CA ALA A 243 -5.29 -1.13 -9.57
C ALA A 243 -5.98 -2.49 -9.78
N LEU A 244 -7.06 -2.50 -10.57
CA LEU A 244 -7.58 -3.78 -11.04
C LEU A 244 -6.52 -4.52 -11.85
N ASP A 245 -6.39 -5.81 -11.63
CA ASP A 245 -5.59 -6.64 -12.49
C ASP A 245 -6.24 -6.72 -13.88
N GLY A 246 -5.67 -5.97 -14.84
CA GLY A 246 -6.11 -5.94 -16.22
C GLY A 246 -5.97 -7.27 -16.98
N LEU A 247 -5.40 -8.32 -16.37
CA LEU A 247 -5.44 -9.69 -16.90
C LEU A 247 -6.65 -10.47 -16.42
N GLU A 248 -7.21 -10.12 -15.26
CA GLU A 248 -8.36 -10.81 -14.68
C GLU A 248 -9.66 -10.07 -14.93
N TRP A 249 -9.58 -8.75 -15.00
CA TRP A 249 -10.73 -7.87 -14.96
C TRP A 249 -10.67 -6.82 -16.07
N LYS A 250 -11.83 -6.51 -16.63
CA LYS A 250 -12.01 -5.43 -17.59
C LYS A 250 -13.12 -4.52 -17.10
N ALA A 251 -12.73 -3.41 -16.49
CA ALA A 251 -13.66 -2.35 -16.14
C ALA A 251 -14.13 -1.62 -17.40
N VAL A 252 -15.44 -1.45 -17.52
CA VAL A 252 -16.10 -0.73 -18.62
C VAL A 252 -17.16 0.19 -18.06
N MET A 253 -17.51 1.22 -18.84
CA MET A 253 -18.45 2.28 -18.43
C MET A 253 -17.98 3.12 -17.23
N GLY A 254 -16.68 3.35 -17.07
CA GLY A 254 -16.14 4.28 -16.06
C GLY A 254 -16.28 3.80 -14.62
N ALA A 255 -16.34 4.74 -13.66
CA ALA A 255 -16.17 4.52 -12.22
C ALA A 255 -14.75 4.06 -11.83
N ALA A 256 -14.40 4.27 -10.55
CA ALA A 256 -13.12 3.87 -10.00
C ALA A 256 -13.26 2.44 -9.46
N TRP A 257 -12.73 1.48 -10.20
CA TRP A 257 -12.60 0.10 -9.73
C TRP A 257 -11.20 -0.14 -9.20
N LYS A 258 -11.13 -0.73 -8.01
CA LYS A 258 -9.86 -1.05 -7.35
C LYS A 258 -9.88 -2.48 -6.82
N GLN A 259 -8.72 -3.11 -6.72
CA GLN A 259 -8.55 -4.44 -6.13
C GLN A 259 -7.47 -4.40 -5.07
N ARG A 260 -7.77 -4.92 -3.88
CA ARG A 260 -6.79 -5.06 -2.79
C ARG A 260 -7.19 -6.16 -1.84
N ALA A 261 -6.24 -6.99 -1.43
CA ALA A 261 -6.43 -8.07 -0.46
C ALA A 261 -7.63 -8.99 -0.77
N GLY A 262 -7.83 -9.30 -2.06
CA GLY A 262 -8.95 -10.13 -2.53
C GLY A 262 -10.32 -9.45 -2.51
N ILE A 263 -10.38 -8.15 -2.24
CA ILE A 263 -11.59 -7.32 -2.32
C ILE A 263 -11.51 -6.44 -3.56
N ILE A 264 -12.57 -6.44 -4.36
CA ILE A 264 -12.78 -5.50 -5.46
C ILE A 264 -13.76 -4.44 -4.99
N SER A 265 -13.38 -3.16 -5.07
CA SER A 265 -14.25 -2.03 -4.74
C SER A 265 -14.64 -1.24 -5.98
N ALA A 266 -15.87 -0.73 -6.00
CA ALA A 266 -16.43 0.06 -7.10
C ALA A 266 -16.98 1.39 -6.58
N ASN A 267 -16.25 2.48 -6.82
CA ASN A 267 -16.54 3.80 -6.27
C ASN A 267 -16.84 4.84 -7.36
N GLY A 268 -17.62 5.85 -6.99
CA GLY A 268 -18.11 6.87 -7.93
C GLY A 268 -19.21 6.37 -8.85
N LEU A 269 -19.59 7.23 -9.80
CA LEU A 269 -20.64 6.97 -10.80
C LEU A 269 -20.05 6.39 -12.07
N GLY A 270 -20.70 5.36 -12.62
CA GLY A 270 -20.46 4.92 -13.97
C GLY A 270 -21.01 5.90 -15.01
N SER A 271 -20.45 5.84 -16.21
CA SER A 271 -20.91 6.57 -17.40
C SER A 271 -22.16 5.99 -18.05
N GLY A 272 -22.59 4.78 -17.65
CA GLY A 272 -23.85 4.19 -18.10
C GLY A 272 -25.08 4.81 -17.45
N PHE A 273 -26.25 4.60 -18.04
CA PHE A 273 -27.53 5.07 -17.48
C PHE A 273 -27.72 4.59 -16.02
N GLY A 274 -28.22 5.47 -15.16
CA GLY A 274 -28.38 5.18 -13.73
C GLY A 274 -27.06 5.05 -12.96
N GLY A 275 -25.95 5.59 -13.48
CA GLY A 275 -24.62 5.44 -12.90
C GLY A 275 -24.04 4.04 -13.07
N ARG A 276 -24.53 3.27 -14.06
CA ARG A 276 -24.13 1.88 -14.29
C ARG A 276 -22.65 1.80 -14.69
N THR A 277 -21.94 0.91 -14.02
CA THR A 277 -20.59 0.48 -14.36
C THR A 277 -20.48 -1.04 -14.25
N VAL A 278 -19.58 -1.63 -15.04
CA VAL A 278 -19.43 -3.07 -15.16
C VAL A 278 -17.95 -3.45 -15.11
N CYS A 279 -17.63 -4.52 -14.40
CA CYS A 279 -16.31 -5.12 -14.38
C CYS A 279 -16.41 -6.58 -14.83
N LEU A 280 -15.99 -6.86 -16.07
CA LEU A 280 -16.08 -8.18 -16.69
C LEU A 280 -14.86 -9.03 -16.31
N SER A 281 -15.09 -10.29 -15.97
CA SER A 281 -14.01 -11.25 -15.81
C SER A 281 -13.46 -11.63 -17.18
N GLN A 282 -12.14 -11.67 -17.30
CA GLN A 282 -11.45 -12.15 -18.50
C GLN A 282 -11.18 -13.65 -18.48
N ARG A 283 -11.61 -14.35 -17.42
CA ARG A 283 -11.48 -15.81 -17.30
C ARG A 283 -12.44 -16.52 -18.27
N PRO A 284 -12.04 -17.65 -18.87
CA PRO A 284 -12.93 -18.43 -19.74
C PRO A 284 -14.19 -18.88 -19.00
N VAL A 285 -15.36 -18.52 -19.53
CA VAL A 285 -16.65 -18.90 -18.95
C VAL A 285 -17.03 -20.32 -19.38
N HIS A 286 -17.60 -21.10 -18.47
CA HIS A 286 -18.11 -22.43 -18.79
C HIS A 286 -19.43 -22.35 -19.57
N ASP A 287 -19.64 -23.26 -20.51
CA ASP A 287 -20.96 -23.49 -21.07
C ASP A 287 -21.93 -23.99 -19.99
N ALA A 288 -23.20 -23.61 -20.09
CA ALA A 288 -24.24 -24.11 -19.20
C ALA A 288 -24.34 -25.66 -19.29
N PRO A 289 -24.50 -26.37 -18.15
CA PRO A 289 -24.77 -25.85 -16.82
C PRO A 289 -23.52 -25.33 -16.09
N TYR A 290 -23.67 -24.19 -15.41
CA TYR A 290 -22.63 -23.63 -14.54
C TYR A 290 -23.23 -22.82 -13.38
N GLU A 291 -22.38 -22.55 -12.39
CA GLU A 291 -22.69 -21.74 -11.21
C GLU A 291 -21.72 -20.57 -11.11
N LEU A 292 -22.25 -19.42 -10.69
CA LEU A 292 -21.54 -18.16 -10.45
C LEU A 292 -21.84 -17.70 -9.02
N GLU A 293 -20.83 -17.22 -8.31
CA GLU A 293 -21.00 -16.70 -6.95
C GLU A 293 -20.10 -15.49 -6.69
N VAL A 294 -20.61 -14.57 -5.86
CA VAL A 294 -19.83 -13.48 -5.25
C VAL A 294 -20.39 -13.17 -3.86
N GLU A 295 -19.54 -12.72 -2.94
CA GLU A 295 -19.99 -12.02 -1.75
C GLU A 295 -19.95 -10.51 -2.01
N VAL A 296 -21.07 -9.82 -1.83
CA VAL A 296 -21.20 -8.37 -2.06
C VAL A 296 -21.60 -7.65 -0.77
N ARG A 297 -21.06 -6.45 -0.58
CA ARG A 297 -21.45 -5.51 0.48
C ARG A 297 -21.69 -4.14 -0.14
N LEU A 298 -22.88 -3.58 0.10
CA LEU A 298 -23.19 -2.21 -0.26
C LEU A 298 -22.73 -1.28 0.86
N GLU A 299 -22.20 -0.11 0.50
CA GLU A 299 -21.91 0.94 1.48
C GLU A 299 -23.21 1.46 2.12
N ASP A 300 -24.25 1.64 1.30
CA ASP A 300 -25.62 1.86 1.74
C ASP A 300 -26.65 1.29 0.73
N GLU A 301 -27.89 1.15 1.18
CA GLU A 301 -28.96 0.48 0.43
C GLU A 301 -29.57 1.32 -0.71
N SER A 302 -29.23 2.61 -0.82
CA SER A 302 -29.63 3.45 -1.96
C SER A 302 -28.89 3.09 -3.26
N GLY A 303 -27.77 2.38 -3.14
CA GLY A 303 -27.01 1.81 -4.24
C GLY A 303 -27.64 0.55 -4.85
N ALA A 304 -26.92 -0.07 -5.77
CA ALA A 304 -27.16 -1.44 -6.20
C ALA A 304 -25.87 -2.04 -6.76
N ALA A 305 -25.56 -3.29 -6.43
CA ALA A 305 -24.35 -3.96 -6.94
C ALA A 305 -24.48 -5.47 -6.83
N GLY A 306 -23.96 -6.22 -7.81
CA GLY A 306 -24.04 -7.68 -7.79
C GLY A 306 -23.43 -8.35 -9.00
N LEU A 307 -23.99 -9.48 -9.40
CA LEU A 307 -23.46 -10.36 -10.45
C LEU A 307 -23.95 -9.97 -11.84
N ILE A 308 -23.08 -10.16 -12.83
CA ILE A 308 -23.39 -10.20 -14.26
C ILE A 308 -23.17 -11.61 -14.79
N PHE A 309 -24.07 -12.06 -15.67
CA PHE A 309 -23.92 -13.30 -16.41
C PHE A 309 -24.57 -13.21 -17.79
N HIS A 310 -24.09 -14.05 -18.72
CA HIS A 310 -24.42 -14.01 -20.15
C HIS A 310 -24.32 -12.59 -20.75
N GLY A 311 -23.26 -11.86 -20.41
CA GLY A 311 -22.97 -10.55 -20.97
C GLY A 311 -22.53 -10.66 -22.43
N LYS A 312 -23.30 -10.10 -23.36
CA LYS A 312 -22.91 -10.02 -24.77
C LYS A 312 -21.94 -8.86 -25.02
N ASP A 313 -22.12 -7.78 -24.28
CA ASP A 313 -21.24 -6.61 -24.23
C ASP A 313 -21.50 -5.80 -22.95
N LYS A 314 -20.93 -4.60 -22.87
CA LYS A 314 -21.07 -3.69 -21.73
C LYS A 314 -22.53 -3.27 -21.43
N GLU A 315 -23.43 -3.29 -22.41
CA GLU A 315 -24.82 -2.82 -22.27
C GLU A 315 -25.83 -3.96 -22.15
N ARG A 316 -25.52 -5.11 -22.75
CA ARG A 316 -26.41 -6.27 -22.89
C ARG A 316 -25.99 -7.44 -22.01
N HIS A 317 -26.72 -7.69 -20.94
CA HIS A 317 -26.39 -8.73 -19.95
C HIS A 317 -27.57 -9.02 -19.00
N TYR A 318 -27.53 -10.12 -18.25
CA TYR A 318 -28.34 -10.23 -17.03
C TYR A 318 -27.61 -9.61 -15.84
N GLY A 319 -28.37 -9.17 -14.84
CA GLY A 319 -27.83 -8.76 -13.54
C GLY A 319 -28.68 -9.28 -12.39
N PHE A 320 -28.04 -9.86 -11.39
CA PHE A 320 -28.66 -10.24 -10.11
C PHE A 320 -27.98 -9.51 -8.95
N TYR A 321 -28.73 -8.64 -8.26
CA TYR A 321 -28.17 -7.71 -7.29
C TYR A 321 -29.18 -7.25 -6.23
N PRO A 322 -28.73 -6.95 -4.99
CA PRO A 322 -29.48 -6.17 -4.03
C PRO A 322 -29.68 -4.72 -4.47
N THR A 323 -30.82 -4.15 -4.10
CA THR A 323 -31.19 -2.76 -4.32
C THR A 323 -32.33 -2.36 -3.37
N ASN A 324 -32.17 -1.28 -2.62
CA ASN A 324 -33.17 -0.76 -1.69
C ASN A 324 -33.75 -1.84 -0.74
N GLY A 325 -32.90 -2.70 -0.15
CA GLY A 325 -33.35 -3.78 0.74
C GLY A 325 -33.99 -5.01 0.05
N SER A 326 -34.18 -4.98 -1.27
CA SER A 326 -34.73 -6.09 -2.06
C SER A 326 -33.66 -6.71 -2.97
N LEU A 327 -33.93 -7.89 -3.52
CA LEU A 327 -33.11 -8.55 -4.53
C LEU A 327 -33.80 -8.47 -5.89
N ARG A 328 -33.04 -8.12 -6.93
CA ARG A 328 -33.57 -7.93 -8.28
C ARG A 328 -32.80 -8.74 -9.30
N LEU A 329 -33.53 -9.39 -10.19
CA LEU A 329 -33.02 -9.98 -11.43
C LEU A 329 -33.54 -9.15 -12.61
N THR A 330 -32.60 -8.60 -13.39
CA THR A 330 -32.88 -7.73 -14.54
C THR A 330 -32.18 -8.27 -15.78
N CYS A 331 -32.88 -8.27 -16.91
CA CYS A 331 -32.29 -8.44 -18.24
C CYS A 331 -32.06 -7.05 -18.85
N PHE A 332 -30.81 -6.70 -19.12
CA PHE A 332 -30.43 -5.46 -19.77
C PHE A 332 -30.24 -5.75 -21.26
N GLU A 333 -31.07 -5.18 -22.13
CA GLU A 333 -30.99 -5.40 -23.58
C GLU A 333 -30.42 -4.18 -24.33
N GLY A 334 -30.03 -3.13 -23.59
CA GLY A 334 -29.47 -1.90 -24.15
C GLY A 334 -29.04 -0.86 -23.11
N PRO A 335 -28.78 0.39 -23.55
CA PRO A 335 -28.16 1.42 -22.73
C PRO A 335 -29.09 2.06 -21.69
N ASN A 336 -30.41 1.95 -21.84
CA ASN A 336 -31.38 2.77 -21.10
C ASN A 336 -32.58 1.97 -20.58
N VAL A 337 -33.34 2.58 -19.67
CA VAL A 337 -34.47 1.94 -18.97
C VAL A 337 -35.56 1.36 -19.89
N PHE A 338 -35.75 1.90 -21.10
CA PHE A 338 -36.75 1.40 -22.06
C PHE A 338 -36.36 0.06 -22.68
N THR A 339 -35.08 -0.31 -22.55
CA THR A 339 -34.50 -1.57 -23.04
C THR A 339 -34.18 -2.54 -21.91
N TRP A 340 -34.69 -2.29 -20.71
CA TRP A 340 -34.43 -3.10 -19.53
C TRP A 340 -35.70 -3.81 -19.08
N SER A 341 -35.59 -5.13 -18.88
CA SER A 341 -36.67 -5.99 -18.47
C SER A 341 -36.40 -6.47 -17.04
N ILE A 342 -37.09 -5.91 -16.04
CA ILE A 342 -37.03 -6.41 -14.66
C ILE A 342 -37.82 -7.72 -14.61
N LEU A 343 -37.09 -8.84 -14.59
CA LEU A 343 -37.71 -10.17 -14.58
C LEU A 343 -38.36 -10.47 -13.23
N LYS A 344 -37.71 -10.09 -12.13
CA LYS A 344 -38.23 -10.30 -10.78
C LYS A 344 -37.58 -9.35 -9.76
N THR A 345 -38.37 -8.88 -8.79
CA THR A 345 -37.89 -8.27 -7.53
C THR A 345 -38.51 -9.03 -6.37
N VAL A 346 -37.71 -9.35 -5.34
CA VAL A 346 -38.14 -10.12 -4.17
C VAL A 346 -37.49 -9.58 -2.89
N GLU A 347 -38.26 -9.55 -1.81
CA GLU A 347 -37.75 -9.35 -0.46
C GLU A 347 -37.38 -10.70 0.16
N SER A 348 -36.35 -10.73 1.01
CA SER A 348 -35.93 -11.95 1.70
C SER A 348 -35.26 -11.62 3.03
N ASP A 349 -35.74 -12.22 4.12
CA ASP A 349 -35.07 -12.15 5.43
C ASP A 349 -33.64 -12.72 5.42
N ALA A 350 -33.26 -13.45 4.36
CA ALA A 350 -31.90 -13.94 4.21
C ALA A 350 -30.93 -12.86 3.71
N TYR A 351 -31.41 -11.74 3.15
CA TYR A 351 -30.56 -10.60 2.80
C TYR A 351 -30.30 -9.74 4.04
N LEU A 352 -29.04 -9.38 4.26
CA LEU A 352 -28.58 -8.66 5.45
C LEU A 352 -28.00 -7.30 5.05
N PRO A 353 -28.76 -6.19 5.14
CA PRO A 353 -28.30 -4.85 4.78
C PRO A 353 -26.99 -4.45 5.47
N GLY A 354 -26.09 -3.80 4.72
CA GLY A 354 -24.77 -3.37 5.21
C GLY A 354 -23.80 -4.49 5.60
N LYS A 355 -24.15 -5.77 5.40
CA LYS A 355 -23.29 -6.94 5.63
C LYS A 355 -22.85 -7.57 4.32
N TRP A 356 -21.88 -8.48 4.41
CA TRP A 356 -21.51 -9.33 3.28
C TRP A 356 -22.64 -10.31 2.97
N ASN A 357 -23.13 -10.31 1.73
CA ASN A 357 -24.17 -11.19 1.25
C ASN A 357 -23.64 -12.03 0.10
N ARG A 358 -23.73 -13.36 0.23
CA ARG A 358 -23.38 -14.30 -0.84
C ARG A 358 -24.50 -14.37 -1.85
N LEU A 359 -24.27 -13.83 -3.04
CA LEU A 359 -25.14 -13.99 -4.20
C LEU A 359 -24.65 -15.16 -5.03
N ARG A 360 -25.56 -16.05 -5.43
CA ARG A 360 -25.25 -17.14 -6.36
C ARG A 360 -26.30 -17.22 -7.45
N VAL A 361 -25.84 -17.44 -8.68
CA VAL A 361 -26.65 -17.72 -9.86
C VAL A 361 -26.27 -19.09 -10.40
N ARG A 362 -27.24 -19.98 -10.55
CA ARG A 362 -27.09 -21.26 -11.25
C ARG A 362 -27.88 -21.19 -12.55
N LEU A 363 -27.22 -21.57 -13.63
CA LEU A 363 -27.79 -21.67 -14.96
C LEU A 363 -27.80 -23.13 -15.39
N ASP A 364 -28.93 -23.59 -15.89
CA ASP A 364 -28.99 -24.88 -16.58
C ASP A 364 -28.91 -24.72 -18.11
N GLY A 365 -28.77 -25.84 -18.82
CA GLY A 365 -28.70 -25.85 -20.29
C GLY A 365 -30.02 -25.49 -20.99
N GLU A 366 -31.11 -25.31 -20.25
CA GLU A 366 -32.47 -25.08 -20.75
C GLU A 366 -32.97 -23.65 -20.45
N GLY A 367 -32.09 -22.73 -20.07
CA GLY A 367 -32.43 -21.32 -19.82
C GLY A 367 -33.05 -21.05 -18.45
N ARG A 368 -33.04 -22.03 -17.53
CA ARG A 368 -33.47 -21.81 -16.15
C ARG A 368 -32.40 -21.03 -15.40
N ILE A 369 -32.83 -19.99 -14.70
CA ILE A 369 -32.02 -19.10 -13.89
C ILE A 369 -32.48 -19.25 -12.43
N ILE A 370 -31.60 -19.78 -11.59
CA ILE A 370 -31.85 -19.93 -10.15
C ILE A 370 -30.92 -18.97 -9.40
N CYS A 371 -31.50 -17.98 -8.73
CA CYS A 371 -30.77 -17.02 -7.91
C CYS A 371 -30.99 -17.28 -6.42
N SER A 372 -29.92 -17.24 -5.64
CA SER A 372 -29.95 -17.38 -4.19
C SER A 372 -29.13 -16.30 -3.49
N VAL A 373 -29.56 -15.93 -2.29
CA VAL A 373 -28.81 -15.09 -1.34
C VAL A 373 -28.55 -15.89 -0.08
N ASN A 374 -27.32 -15.89 0.45
CA ASN A 374 -26.94 -16.58 1.68
C ASN A 374 -27.50 -18.02 1.75
N ASP A 375 -27.32 -18.76 0.66
CA ASP A 375 -27.76 -20.13 0.42
C ASP A 375 -29.29 -20.37 0.37
N LYS A 376 -30.12 -19.32 0.48
CA LYS A 376 -31.58 -19.37 0.27
C LYS A 376 -31.94 -19.00 -1.17
N VAL A 377 -32.61 -19.91 -1.89
CA VAL A 377 -33.16 -19.62 -3.23
C VAL A 377 -34.26 -18.58 -3.11
N VAL A 378 -34.19 -17.53 -3.92
CA VAL A 378 -35.12 -16.39 -3.91
C VAL A 378 -35.80 -16.15 -5.26
N ILE A 379 -35.17 -16.57 -6.36
CA ILE A 379 -35.72 -16.47 -7.71
C ILE A 379 -35.41 -17.78 -8.45
N ASP A 380 -36.42 -18.34 -9.10
CA ASP A 380 -36.32 -19.52 -9.97
C ASP A 380 -37.28 -19.29 -11.14
N LEU A 381 -36.73 -19.02 -12.32
CA LEU A 381 -37.51 -18.76 -13.53
C LEU A 381 -36.75 -19.23 -14.77
N ILE A 382 -37.40 -19.17 -15.93
CA ILE A 382 -36.80 -19.50 -17.22
C ILE A 382 -36.81 -18.23 -18.09
N ASP A 383 -35.67 -17.91 -18.70
CA ASP A 383 -35.52 -16.82 -19.67
C ASP A 383 -34.50 -17.19 -20.74
N PHE A 384 -34.77 -16.84 -22.00
CA PHE A 384 -33.96 -17.26 -23.16
C PHE A 384 -33.28 -16.11 -23.90
N THR A 385 -33.35 -14.89 -23.36
CA THR A 385 -32.86 -13.67 -24.02
C THR A 385 -31.36 -13.77 -24.32
N PHE A 386 -30.56 -14.21 -23.35
CA PHE A 386 -29.13 -14.50 -23.54
C PHE A 386 -28.80 -15.92 -23.11
N LYS A 387 -28.12 -16.68 -24.00
CA LYS A 387 -27.75 -18.09 -23.77
C LYS A 387 -26.29 -18.30 -23.40
N LYS A 388 -25.44 -17.33 -23.70
CA LYS A 388 -24.01 -17.34 -23.43
C LYS A 388 -23.49 -15.91 -23.36
N GLY A 389 -22.37 -15.72 -22.70
CA GLY A 389 -21.68 -14.44 -22.65
C GLY A 389 -20.79 -14.35 -21.43
N ASP A 390 -20.18 -13.18 -21.27
CA ASP A 390 -19.24 -12.87 -20.20
C ASP A 390 -19.93 -12.88 -18.83
N VAL A 391 -19.14 -13.10 -17.79
CA VAL A 391 -19.55 -13.00 -16.39
C VAL A 391 -18.76 -11.90 -15.70
N GLY A 392 -19.30 -11.35 -14.63
CA GLY A 392 -18.58 -10.32 -13.89
C GLY A 392 -19.42 -9.66 -12.81
N LEU A 393 -19.11 -8.40 -12.56
CA LEU A 393 -19.67 -7.57 -11.50
C LEU A 393 -20.34 -6.34 -12.10
N CYS A 394 -21.45 -5.91 -11.51
CA CYS A 394 -22.13 -4.66 -11.84
C CYS A 394 -22.30 -3.80 -10.61
N LYS A 395 -22.32 -2.48 -10.83
CA LYS A 395 -22.68 -1.48 -9.83
C LYS A 395 -23.50 -0.37 -10.48
N PHE A 396 -24.46 0.17 -9.74
CA PHE A 396 -25.36 1.24 -10.16
C PHE A 396 -25.47 2.27 -9.03
N ARG A 397 -25.64 3.55 -9.41
CA ARG A 397 -25.82 4.70 -8.51
C ARG A 397 -24.66 4.88 -7.52
N ALA A 398 -24.69 5.94 -6.72
CA ALA A 398 -23.90 6.04 -5.50
C ALA A 398 -24.73 5.46 -4.33
N PRO A 399 -24.11 4.94 -3.25
CA PRO A 399 -22.69 4.99 -2.84
C PRO A 399 -21.82 3.85 -3.43
N GLY A 400 -20.67 3.56 -2.83
CA GLY A 400 -19.75 2.48 -3.20
C GLY A 400 -20.30 1.06 -2.97
N ALA A 401 -19.62 0.08 -3.56
CA ALA A 401 -19.86 -1.33 -3.28
C ALA A 401 -18.55 -2.11 -3.29
N GLU A 402 -18.51 -3.19 -2.53
CA GLU A 402 -17.38 -4.09 -2.44
C GLU A 402 -17.79 -5.53 -2.77
N PHE A 403 -16.87 -6.26 -3.37
CA PHE A 403 -17.04 -7.62 -3.83
C PHE A 403 -15.85 -8.46 -3.37
N ARG A 404 -16.09 -9.72 -3.02
CA ARG A 404 -15.03 -10.69 -2.75
C ARG A 404 -15.49 -12.09 -3.12
N ARG A 405 -14.53 -13.02 -3.22
CA ARG A 405 -14.79 -14.44 -3.52
C ARG A 405 -15.62 -14.64 -4.79
N PHE A 406 -15.35 -13.84 -5.81
CA PHE A 406 -15.94 -14.06 -7.13
C PHE A 406 -15.42 -15.36 -7.71
N ARG A 407 -16.32 -16.27 -8.07
CA ARG A 407 -15.97 -17.56 -8.67
C ARG A 407 -17.06 -18.04 -9.61
N HIS A 408 -16.65 -18.77 -10.65
CA HIS A 408 -17.56 -19.56 -11.48
C HIS A 408 -16.99 -20.95 -11.70
N SER A 409 -17.87 -21.95 -11.77
CA SER A 409 -17.48 -23.34 -12.03
C SER A 409 -18.66 -24.10 -12.63
N LYS A 410 -18.44 -25.30 -13.19
CA LYS A 410 -19.56 -26.17 -13.57
C LYS A 410 -20.46 -26.52 -12.37
N ARG A 411 -19.87 -26.66 -11.18
CA ARG A 411 -20.56 -26.94 -9.92
C ARG A 411 -19.64 -26.68 -8.73
N PHE A 412 -20.10 -25.94 -7.73
CA PHE A 412 -19.36 -25.78 -6.48
C PHE A 412 -19.49 -27.02 -5.58
N GLN A 413 -18.40 -27.39 -4.91
CA GLN A 413 -18.47 -28.38 -3.83
C GLN A 413 -19.29 -27.80 -2.67
N LYS A 414 -20.23 -28.59 -2.13
CA LYS A 414 -20.93 -28.21 -0.90
C LYS A 414 -19.96 -28.32 0.27
N SER A 415 -19.73 -27.23 1.00
CA SER A 415 -19.15 -27.31 2.34
C SER A 415 -20.22 -27.89 3.28
N GLU A 416 -20.21 -29.21 3.48
CA GLU A 416 -21.00 -29.84 4.51
C GLU A 416 -20.22 -29.75 5.83
N ILE A 417 -20.73 -28.99 6.80
CA ILE A 417 -20.15 -28.96 8.14
C ILE A 417 -20.45 -30.32 8.78
N PRO A 418 -19.44 -31.08 9.25
CA PRO A 418 -19.67 -32.38 9.86
C PRO A 418 -20.66 -32.28 11.03
N PRO A 419 -21.69 -33.16 11.13
CA PRO A 419 -22.68 -33.10 12.19
C PRO A 419 -22.09 -33.18 13.61
N ARG A 420 -20.92 -33.82 13.76
CA ARG A 420 -20.17 -33.87 15.02
C ARG A 420 -19.69 -32.47 15.45
N LEU A 421 -19.08 -31.72 14.53
CA LEU A 421 -18.58 -30.37 14.78
C LEU A 421 -19.74 -29.41 15.09
N LEU A 422 -20.86 -29.53 14.36
CA LEU A 422 -22.07 -28.75 14.67
C LEU A 422 -22.60 -29.00 16.07
N ARG A 423 -22.60 -30.26 16.54
CA ARG A 423 -23.02 -30.62 17.91
C ARG A 423 -22.07 -30.04 18.96
N GLU A 424 -20.77 -30.08 18.70
CA GLU A 424 -19.73 -29.54 19.59
C GLU A 424 -19.83 -28.03 19.71
N ILE A 425 -19.90 -27.30 18.58
CA ILE A 425 -20.14 -25.86 18.55
C ILE A 425 -21.46 -25.52 19.23
N SER A 426 -22.52 -26.29 18.99
CA SER A 426 -23.82 -26.06 19.63
C SER A 426 -23.77 -26.23 21.15
N ARG A 427 -23.01 -27.21 21.67
CA ARG A 427 -22.83 -27.40 23.12
C ARG A 427 -22.12 -26.19 23.74
N LEU A 428 -21.06 -25.70 23.10
CA LEU A 428 -20.30 -24.52 23.54
C LEU A 428 -21.12 -23.23 23.48
N THR A 429 -22.07 -23.13 22.53
CA THR A 429 -22.87 -21.92 22.26
C THR A 429 -24.31 -22.01 22.77
N ASN A 430 -24.68 -23.05 23.51
CA ASN A 430 -26.07 -23.26 23.95
C ASN A 430 -26.64 -22.12 24.80
N SER A 431 -25.79 -21.34 25.48
CA SER A 431 -26.16 -20.13 26.23
C SER A 431 -26.54 -18.92 25.38
N LEU A 432 -26.34 -18.98 24.06
CA LEU A 432 -26.63 -17.91 23.08
C LEU A 432 -27.94 -18.13 22.30
N LYS A 433 -28.71 -19.18 22.61
CA LYS A 433 -29.89 -19.57 21.84
C LYS A 433 -31.16 -18.82 22.27
N GLU A 434 -31.35 -17.61 21.76
CA GLU A 434 -32.69 -17.03 21.60
C GLU A 434 -32.88 -16.51 20.17
N GLY A 435 -33.22 -17.42 19.27
CA GLY A 435 -33.51 -17.12 17.85
C GLY A 435 -34.94 -16.66 17.57
N ARG A 436 -35.61 -15.97 18.52
CA ARG A 436 -37.01 -15.57 18.37
C ARG A 436 -37.14 -14.05 18.28
N ARG A 437 -37.76 -13.54 17.19
CA ARG A 437 -38.18 -12.13 17.11
C ARG A 437 -39.20 -11.83 18.22
N ILE A 438 -38.99 -10.76 18.98
CA ILE A 438 -39.94 -10.25 19.98
C ILE A 438 -41.20 -9.78 19.24
N ARG A 439 -42.37 -10.31 19.60
CA ARG A 439 -43.64 -9.95 18.97
C ARG A 439 -44.26 -8.71 19.65
N PRO A 440 -45.08 -7.91 18.94
CA PRO A 440 -45.67 -6.69 19.51
C PRO A 440 -46.43 -6.86 20.83
N TYR A 441 -47.12 -8.00 21.03
CA TYR A 441 -47.84 -8.26 22.28
C TYR A 441 -46.92 -8.56 23.47
N GLU A 442 -45.69 -9.02 23.23
CA GLU A 442 -44.68 -9.31 24.26
C GLU A 442 -44.05 -8.00 24.75
N VAL A 443 -43.87 -7.03 23.83
CA VAL A 443 -43.47 -5.66 24.17
C VAL A 443 -44.53 -4.99 25.03
N ASN A 444 -45.82 -5.13 24.69
CA ASN A 444 -46.90 -4.57 25.50
C ASN A 444 -46.93 -5.16 26.92
N GLY A 445 -46.69 -6.47 27.09
CA GLY A 445 -46.59 -7.08 28.42
C GLY A 445 -45.38 -6.62 29.25
N LEU A 446 -44.33 -6.11 28.61
CA LEU A 446 -43.17 -5.50 29.28
C LEU A 446 -43.42 -4.05 29.71
N VAL A 447 -44.28 -3.32 28.98
CA VAL A 447 -44.75 -1.98 29.40
C VAL A 447 -45.50 -2.06 30.73
N ASP A 448 -46.26 -3.13 30.94
CA ASP A 448 -46.98 -3.39 32.20
C ASP A 448 -46.06 -3.70 33.40
N GLN A 449 -44.76 -3.97 33.18
CA GLN A 449 -43.77 -4.24 34.23
C GLN A 449 -43.09 -2.95 34.77
N GLY A 450 -43.44 -1.78 34.23
CA GLY A 450 -42.98 -0.48 34.73
C GLY A 450 -41.61 -0.02 34.20
N GLU A 451 -41.09 1.06 34.79
CA GLU A 451 -39.96 1.85 34.26
C GLU A 451 -38.61 1.11 34.16
N GLN A 452 -38.46 -0.05 34.80
CA GLN A 452 -37.21 -0.81 34.82
C GLN A 452 -37.06 -1.79 33.65
N ALA A 453 -38.16 -2.13 32.97
CA ALA A 453 -38.14 -3.11 31.87
C ALA A 453 -37.23 -2.71 30.69
N PRO A 454 -37.19 -1.43 30.25
CA PRO A 454 -36.26 -1.00 29.20
C PRO A 454 -34.78 -1.19 29.57
N GLN A 455 -34.40 -0.89 30.83
CA GLN A 455 -33.01 -1.04 31.28
C GLN A 455 -32.61 -2.52 31.36
N ALA A 456 -33.48 -3.39 31.88
CA ALA A 456 -33.22 -4.82 31.94
C ALA A 456 -33.02 -5.46 30.54
N LEU A 457 -33.77 -4.97 29.52
CA LEU A 457 -33.57 -5.39 28.13
C LEU A 457 -32.20 -4.93 27.59
N LEU A 458 -31.78 -3.70 27.89
CA LEU A 458 -30.47 -3.19 27.49
C LEU A 458 -29.33 -3.96 28.17
N ASP A 459 -29.44 -4.23 29.47
CA ASP A 459 -28.43 -4.99 30.23
C ASP A 459 -28.27 -6.41 29.66
N HIS A 460 -29.37 -7.07 29.31
CA HIS A 460 -29.33 -8.38 28.68
C HIS A 460 -28.77 -8.35 27.26
N ALA A 461 -29.07 -7.29 26.49
CA ALA A 461 -28.47 -7.09 25.17
C ALA A 461 -26.94 -6.96 25.27
N VAL A 462 -26.42 -6.19 26.23
CA VAL A 462 -24.99 -6.05 26.51
C VAL A 462 -24.36 -7.40 26.91
N GLU A 463 -25.06 -8.21 27.72
CA GLU A 463 -24.59 -9.54 28.10
C GLU A 463 -24.46 -10.48 26.87
N LEU A 464 -25.46 -10.47 25.98
CA LEU A 464 -25.44 -11.24 24.74
C LEU A 464 -24.35 -10.78 23.78
N GLU A 465 -24.13 -9.46 23.67
CA GLU A 465 -23.03 -8.88 22.90
C GLU A 465 -21.66 -9.34 23.43
N ARG A 466 -21.46 -9.32 24.76
CA ARG A 466 -20.22 -9.82 25.39
C ARG A 466 -19.96 -11.29 25.07
N LYS A 467 -20.98 -12.15 25.22
CA LYS A 467 -20.86 -13.59 24.89
C LYS A 467 -20.58 -13.81 23.39
N ALA A 468 -21.19 -13.01 22.51
CA ALA A 468 -20.92 -13.07 21.08
C ALA A 468 -19.47 -12.65 20.76
N ASP A 469 -18.93 -11.65 21.46
CA ASP A 469 -17.55 -11.21 21.30
C ASP A 469 -16.53 -12.23 21.80
N GLU A 470 -16.79 -12.94 22.90
CA GLU A 470 -15.99 -14.08 23.35
C GLU A 470 -15.94 -15.19 22.29
N LEU A 471 -17.08 -15.55 21.71
CA LEU A 471 -17.13 -16.54 20.63
C LEU A 471 -16.35 -16.09 19.39
N ARG A 472 -16.43 -14.81 19.03
CA ARG A 472 -15.63 -14.23 17.94
C ARG A 472 -14.13 -14.29 18.24
N LYS A 473 -13.72 -14.01 19.49
CA LYS A 473 -12.32 -14.14 19.93
C LYS A 473 -11.83 -15.59 19.79
N ALA A 474 -12.58 -16.56 20.31
CA ALA A 474 -12.25 -17.98 20.19
C ALA A 474 -12.18 -18.45 18.73
N SER A 475 -13.12 -18.01 17.88
CA SER A 475 -13.08 -18.30 16.45
C SER A 475 -11.84 -17.75 15.76
N ARG A 476 -11.37 -16.55 16.14
CA ARG A 476 -10.13 -15.98 15.61
C ARG A 476 -8.91 -16.78 16.07
N GLU A 477 -8.84 -17.14 17.35
CA GLU A 477 -7.74 -17.94 17.89
C GLU A 477 -7.64 -19.32 17.23
N VAL A 478 -8.76 -20.03 17.07
CA VAL A 478 -8.78 -21.32 16.36
C VAL A 478 -8.30 -21.14 14.92
N ARG A 479 -8.75 -20.10 14.21
CA ARG A 479 -8.34 -19.80 12.84
C ARG A 479 -6.83 -19.55 12.77
N GLU A 480 -6.29 -18.73 13.66
CA GLU A 480 -4.86 -18.42 13.71
C GLU A 480 -4.02 -19.68 13.95
N ARG A 481 -4.40 -20.53 14.91
CA ARG A 481 -3.71 -21.80 15.18
C ARG A 481 -3.76 -22.76 13.98
N LEU A 482 -4.88 -22.82 13.25
CA LEU A 482 -4.99 -23.61 12.02
C LEU A 482 -4.06 -23.09 10.92
N ILE A 483 -3.98 -21.78 10.73
CA ILE A 483 -3.08 -21.15 9.75
C ILE A 483 -1.62 -21.42 10.12
N ILE A 484 -1.24 -21.24 11.39
CA ILE A 484 0.11 -21.50 11.87
C ILE A 484 0.47 -22.98 11.69
N SER A 485 -0.44 -23.90 12.02
CA SER A 485 -0.22 -25.33 11.79
C SER A 485 -0.03 -25.66 10.30
N GLU A 486 -0.79 -25.02 9.41
CA GLU A 486 -0.63 -25.20 7.96
C GLU A 486 0.72 -24.65 7.48
N LEU A 487 1.17 -23.51 8.04
CA LEU A 487 2.47 -22.90 7.75
C LEU A 487 3.64 -23.79 8.20
N THR A 488 3.59 -24.31 9.43
CA THR A 488 4.61 -25.24 9.91
C THR A 488 4.66 -26.49 9.03
N HIS A 489 3.49 -27.03 8.63
CA HIS A 489 3.44 -28.19 7.75
C HIS A 489 4.01 -27.91 6.36
N SER A 490 3.74 -26.74 5.76
CA SER A 490 4.28 -26.37 4.44
C SER A 490 5.80 -26.20 4.42
N LEU A 491 6.41 -25.99 5.58
CA LEU A 491 7.87 -25.88 5.78
C LEU A 491 8.52 -27.17 6.31
N ALA A 492 7.72 -28.20 6.61
CA ALA A 492 8.18 -29.46 7.20
C ALA A 492 8.60 -30.47 6.11
N HIS A 493 9.49 -30.05 5.21
CA HIS A 493 10.07 -30.91 4.18
C HIS A 493 11.59 -31.00 4.36
N GLU A 494 12.16 -32.20 4.18
CA GLU A 494 13.61 -32.41 4.17
C GLU A 494 14.26 -31.90 2.87
N ASP A 495 13.55 -32.03 1.74
CA ASP A 495 13.98 -31.47 0.46
C ASP A 495 13.50 -30.02 0.32
N GLU A 496 14.47 -29.11 0.30
CA GLU A 496 14.26 -27.68 0.12
C GLU A 496 13.46 -27.34 -1.15
N ARG A 497 13.56 -28.16 -2.20
CA ARG A 497 12.80 -27.95 -3.46
C ARG A 497 11.32 -28.26 -3.31
N ALA A 498 10.94 -29.11 -2.35
CA ALA A 498 9.55 -29.49 -2.10
C ALA A 498 8.77 -28.43 -1.31
N VAL A 499 9.45 -27.52 -0.61
CA VAL A 499 8.82 -26.44 0.14
C VAL A 499 8.17 -25.43 -0.82
N ASP A 500 6.87 -25.19 -0.68
CA ASP A 500 6.15 -24.15 -1.40
C ASP A 500 6.32 -22.81 -0.67
N LEU A 501 7.29 -22.00 -1.11
CA LEU A 501 7.62 -20.72 -0.48
C LEU A 501 6.47 -19.71 -0.67
N LEU A 502 5.84 -19.69 -1.85
CA LEU A 502 4.72 -18.77 -2.11
C LEU A 502 3.53 -19.07 -1.20
N ARG A 503 3.16 -20.34 -1.07
CA ARG A 503 2.09 -20.77 -0.15
C ARG A 503 2.40 -20.37 1.28
N SER A 504 3.63 -20.61 1.74
CA SER A 504 4.07 -20.25 3.09
C SER A 504 3.97 -18.74 3.32
N ALA A 505 4.43 -17.93 2.36
CA ALA A 505 4.31 -16.46 2.42
C ALA A 505 2.84 -15.97 2.41
N LEU A 506 1.95 -16.62 1.66
CA LEU A 506 0.52 -16.32 1.66
C LEU A 506 -0.16 -16.73 2.96
N LEU A 507 0.28 -17.81 3.63
CA LEU A 507 -0.24 -18.20 4.94
C LEU A 507 0.09 -17.17 6.01
N ILE A 508 1.29 -16.56 5.97
CA ILE A 508 1.62 -15.40 6.83
C ILE A 508 0.60 -14.29 6.62
N ALA A 509 0.34 -13.91 5.38
CA ALA A 509 -0.61 -12.85 5.08
C ALA A 509 -2.03 -13.17 5.56
N ARG A 510 -2.43 -14.44 5.54
CA ARG A 510 -3.76 -14.90 5.98
C ARG A 510 -3.99 -14.74 7.48
N LEU A 511 -2.94 -14.58 8.28
CA LEU A 511 -3.04 -14.29 9.71
C LEU A 511 -3.87 -13.01 9.96
N ASP A 512 -3.69 -11.99 9.12
CA ASP A 512 -4.41 -10.71 9.20
C ASP A 512 -5.45 -10.55 8.09
N ASN A 513 -5.15 -11.00 6.87
CA ASN A 513 -6.05 -10.92 5.73
C ASN A 513 -6.99 -12.13 5.69
N GLU A 514 -8.02 -12.12 6.55
CA GLU A 514 -8.93 -13.27 6.74
C GLU A 514 -9.66 -13.72 5.46
N HIS A 515 -9.93 -12.80 4.55
CA HIS A 515 -10.98 -12.99 3.54
C HIS A 515 -10.50 -13.37 2.15
N PHE A 516 -9.20 -13.29 1.87
CA PHE A 516 -8.67 -13.67 0.57
C PHE A 516 -8.56 -15.19 0.41
N ASP A 517 -8.67 -15.65 -0.83
CA ASP A 517 -8.50 -17.06 -1.17
C ASP A 517 -7.06 -17.31 -1.62
N LEU A 518 -6.31 -18.08 -0.81
CA LEU A 518 -4.92 -18.41 -1.06
C LEU A 518 -4.72 -19.09 -2.41
N GLN A 519 -5.63 -20.00 -2.81
CA GLN A 519 -5.50 -20.73 -4.07
C GLN A 519 -5.57 -19.80 -5.27
N THR A 520 -6.40 -18.75 -5.19
CA THR A 520 -6.51 -17.76 -6.27
C THR A 520 -5.18 -17.07 -6.56
N TYR A 521 -4.34 -16.81 -5.55
CA TYR A 521 -3.02 -16.19 -5.72
C TYR A 521 -1.95 -17.20 -6.19
N LEU A 522 -2.02 -18.46 -5.76
CA LEU A 522 -1.17 -19.52 -6.30
C LEU A 522 -1.43 -19.70 -7.81
N ASP A 523 -2.70 -19.80 -8.21
CA ASP A 523 -3.08 -19.93 -9.61
C ASP A 523 -2.67 -18.66 -10.41
N LYS A 524 -2.67 -17.49 -9.76
CA LYS A 524 -2.22 -16.22 -10.37
C LYS A 524 -0.73 -16.27 -10.68
N ALA A 525 0.10 -16.77 -9.76
CA ALA A 525 1.52 -16.95 -10.02
C ALA A 525 1.79 -17.94 -11.18
N GLU A 526 1.01 -19.01 -11.28
CA GLU A 526 1.11 -19.94 -12.42
C GLU A 526 0.81 -19.26 -13.75
N ARG A 527 -0.29 -18.49 -13.83
CA ARG A 527 -0.64 -17.72 -15.04
C ARG A 527 0.44 -16.70 -15.41
N LEU A 528 1.05 -16.04 -14.42
CA LEU A 528 2.16 -15.12 -14.65
C LEU A 528 3.37 -15.86 -15.23
N ALA A 529 3.74 -17.00 -14.67
CA ALA A 529 4.83 -17.83 -15.18
C ALA A 529 4.56 -18.31 -16.60
N GLU A 530 3.37 -18.83 -16.91
CA GLU A 530 3.00 -19.23 -18.28
C GLU A 530 3.10 -18.08 -19.27
N ARG A 531 2.64 -16.88 -18.89
CA ARG A 531 2.74 -15.70 -19.73
C ARG A 531 4.19 -15.32 -20.04
N ILE A 532 5.06 -15.38 -19.04
CA ILE A 532 6.50 -15.08 -19.19
C ILE A 532 7.17 -16.16 -20.03
N ARG A 533 6.82 -17.44 -19.82
CA ARG A 533 7.32 -18.58 -20.62
C ARG A 533 7.05 -18.39 -22.11
N ASN A 534 5.87 -17.89 -22.47
CA ASN A 534 5.47 -17.59 -23.85
C ASN A 534 6.26 -16.43 -24.50
N LYS A 535 7.09 -15.71 -23.74
CA LYS A 535 7.97 -14.64 -24.24
C LYS A 535 9.41 -15.10 -24.43
N PHE A 536 9.76 -16.32 -24.02
CA PHE A 536 11.11 -16.82 -24.19
C PHE A 536 11.45 -17.02 -25.67
N PRO A 537 12.64 -16.57 -26.12
CA PRO A 537 13.16 -16.94 -27.43
C PRO A 537 13.28 -18.46 -27.59
N ASP A 538 13.17 -18.95 -28.82
CA ASP A 538 13.41 -20.35 -29.14
C ASP A 538 14.85 -20.73 -28.74
N LYS A 539 14.98 -21.79 -27.92
CA LYS A 539 16.27 -22.29 -27.38
C LYS A 539 17.05 -21.28 -26.51
N ALA A 540 16.36 -20.35 -25.85
CA ALA A 540 16.99 -19.42 -24.90
C ALA A 540 17.77 -20.14 -23.78
N SER A 541 18.98 -19.65 -23.50
CA SER A 541 19.79 -19.99 -22.33
C SER A 541 19.11 -19.56 -21.03
N GLY A 542 19.55 -20.11 -19.89
CA GLY A 542 19.00 -19.74 -18.58
C GLY A 542 19.19 -18.25 -18.25
N GLU A 543 20.32 -17.65 -18.65
CA GLU A 543 20.54 -16.20 -18.51
C GLU A 543 19.57 -15.38 -19.37
N GLU A 544 19.34 -15.77 -20.63
CA GLU A 544 18.39 -15.06 -21.50
C GLU A 544 16.97 -15.14 -20.94
N LYS A 545 16.56 -16.32 -20.45
CA LYS A 545 15.27 -16.50 -19.76
C LYS A 545 15.18 -15.63 -18.49
N LEU A 546 16.26 -15.57 -17.70
CA LEU A 546 16.34 -14.73 -16.50
C LEU A 546 16.18 -13.24 -16.84
N LYS A 547 16.86 -12.75 -17.89
CA LYS A 547 16.71 -11.37 -18.39
C LYS A 547 15.27 -11.07 -18.83
N VAL A 548 14.63 -12.02 -19.52
CA VAL A 548 13.20 -11.89 -19.89
C VAL A 548 12.32 -11.84 -18.64
N LEU A 549 12.59 -12.66 -17.61
CA LEU A 549 11.84 -12.62 -16.36
C LEU A 549 11.97 -11.26 -15.66
N VAL A 550 13.20 -10.73 -15.53
CA VAL A 550 13.46 -9.40 -14.95
C VAL A 550 12.69 -8.31 -15.70
N ALA A 551 12.83 -8.24 -17.03
CA ALA A 551 12.14 -7.24 -17.85
C ALA A 551 10.61 -7.38 -17.78
N GLN A 552 10.08 -8.61 -17.84
CA GLN A 552 8.63 -8.81 -17.76
C GLN A 552 8.07 -8.40 -16.40
N LEU A 553 8.75 -8.71 -15.30
CA LEU A 553 8.23 -8.45 -13.96
C LEU A 553 8.36 -6.97 -13.57
N PHE A 554 9.53 -6.37 -13.76
CA PHE A 554 9.80 -5.03 -13.25
C PHE A 554 9.50 -3.93 -14.27
N GLU A 555 9.77 -4.13 -15.56
CA GLU A 555 9.54 -3.09 -16.59
C GLU A 555 8.11 -3.16 -17.13
N GLU A 556 7.64 -4.35 -17.55
CA GLU A 556 6.34 -4.47 -18.22
C GLU A 556 5.16 -4.58 -17.25
N MET A 557 5.33 -5.32 -16.15
CA MET A 557 4.30 -5.46 -15.12
C MET A 557 4.39 -4.37 -14.05
N GLY A 558 5.53 -3.68 -13.94
CA GLY A 558 5.70 -2.53 -13.04
C GLY A 558 5.80 -2.90 -11.57
N PHE A 559 6.30 -4.10 -11.24
CA PHE A 559 6.64 -4.41 -9.85
C PHE A 559 7.80 -3.53 -9.38
N HIS A 560 7.73 -3.00 -8.15
CA HIS A 560 8.78 -2.12 -7.62
C HIS A 560 8.88 -2.17 -6.09
N GLY A 561 10.03 -1.74 -5.58
CA GLY A 561 10.25 -1.49 -4.16
C GLY A 561 9.41 -0.34 -3.61
N SER A 562 8.90 -0.50 -2.39
CA SER A 562 8.20 0.56 -1.65
C SER A 562 9.18 1.56 -1.04
N THR A 563 9.25 2.75 -1.63
CA THR A 563 9.89 3.98 -1.14
C THR A 563 9.35 4.60 0.15
N LEU A 564 8.20 5.24 -0.05
CA LEU A 564 7.47 6.12 0.85
C LEU A 564 6.87 5.40 2.06
N ASP A 565 6.23 4.26 1.81
CA ASP A 565 5.50 3.50 2.83
C ASP A 565 6.23 2.21 3.20
N TYR A 566 7.58 2.20 3.10
CA TYR A 566 8.42 1.00 3.29
C TYR A 566 7.98 0.15 4.48
N GLN A 567 7.71 0.79 5.62
CA GLN A 567 7.44 0.12 6.91
C GLN A 567 6.01 -0.43 7.06
N HIS A 568 5.11 -0.11 6.13
CA HIS A 568 3.71 -0.51 6.21
C HIS A 568 3.52 -2.01 5.94
N ARG A 569 2.74 -2.69 6.79
CA ARG A 569 2.59 -4.17 6.78
C ARG A 569 2.17 -4.79 5.45
N SER A 570 1.35 -4.09 4.65
CA SER A 570 0.99 -4.51 3.28
C SER A 570 2.18 -4.92 2.40
N ASN A 571 3.35 -4.29 2.58
CA ASN A 571 4.55 -4.64 1.81
C ASN A 571 5.16 -5.98 2.21
N SER A 572 4.72 -6.57 3.32
CA SER A 572 5.13 -7.90 3.81
C SER A 572 4.07 -8.98 3.50
N TYR A 573 2.85 -8.59 3.10
CA TYR A 573 1.77 -9.53 2.79
C TYR A 573 1.75 -9.87 1.31
N MET A 574 2.09 -11.11 0.97
CA MET A 574 2.29 -11.51 -0.42
C MET A 574 1.04 -11.32 -1.31
N ASN A 575 -0.17 -11.44 -0.76
CA ASN A 575 -1.40 -11.17 -1.50
C ASN A 575 -1.57 -9.68 -1.86
N GLU A 576 -1.15 -8.78 -0.99
CA GLU A 576 -1.17 -7.33 -1.26
C GLU A 576 -0.01 -6.92 -2.16
N VAL A 577 1.19 -7.47 -1.96
CA VAL A 577 2.34 -7.23 -2.86
C VAL A 577 2.02 -7.63 -4.31
N ILE A 578 1.30 -8.73 -4.52
CA ILE A 578 0.87 -9.16 -5.87
C ILE A 578 -0.21 -8.24 -6.46
N ASP A 579 -1.11 -7.71 -5.63
CA ASP A 579 -2.19 -6.82 -6.10
C ASP A 579 -1.68 -5.40 -6.36
N ASP A 580 -0.91 -4.84 -5.42
CA ASP A 580 -0.37 -3.48 -5.47
C ASP A 580 0.89 -3.37 -6.36
N ARG A 581 1.53 -4.51 -6.67
CA ARG A 581 2.83 -4.60 -7.36
C ARG A 581 3.94 -3.79 -6.67
N GLU A 582 3.82 -3.67 -5.36
CA GLU A 582 4.72 -2.90 -4.51
C GLU A 582 5.08 -3.76 -3.30
N GLY A 583 6.36 -3.81 -2.91
CA GLY A 583 6.78 -4.63 -1.77
C GLY A 583 8.14 -4.29 -1.19
N LEU A 584 8.54 -5.09 -0.20
CA LEU A 584 9.89 -5.08 0.38
C LEU A 584 10.89 -5.86 -0.47
N PRO A 585 12.21 -5.68 -0.27
CA PRO A 585 13.23 -6.48 -0.96
C PRO A 585 12.97 -7.99 -0.84
N ILE A 586 12.61 -8.46 0.35
CA ILE A 586 12.34 -9.88 0.60
C ILE A 586 11.08 -10.38 -0.10
N THR A 587 9.98 -9.64 -0.11
CA THR A 587 8.72 -10.10 -0.70
C THR A 587 8.76 -10.08 -2.23
N LEU A 588 9.42 -9.09 -2.82
CA LEU A 588 9.64 -9.05 -4.26
C LEU A 588 10.58 -10.18 -4.69
N SER A 589 11.59 -10.49 -3.87
CA SER A 589 12.46 -11.65 -4.08
C SER A 589 11.72 -12.98 -3.96
N VAL A 590 10.82 -13.15 -2.99
CA VAL A 590 9.96 -14.34 -2.88
C VAL A 590 9.15 -14.54 -4.15
N LEU A 591 8.48 -13.50 -4.65
CA LEU A 591 7.73 -13.59 -5.92
C LEU A 591 8.63 -13.95 -7.09
N PHE A 592 9.80 -13.31 -7.19
CA PHE A 592 10.76 -13.55 -8.26
C PHE A 592 11.28 -14.99 -8.25
N ILE A 593 11.70 -15.50 -7.09
CA ILE A 593 12.14 -16.89 -6.89
C ILE A 593 11.04 -17.87 -7.29
N GLU A 594 9.80 -17.60 -6.90
CA GLU A 594 8.67 -18.50 -7.14
C GLU A 594 8.23 -18.54 -8.60
N LEU A 595 8.35 -17.42 -9.32
CA LEU A 595 8.18 -17.39 -10.77
C LEU A 595 9.36 -18.08 -11.47
N ALA A 596 10.59 -17.83 -11.04
CA ALA A 596 11.79 -18.47 -11.59
C ALA A 596 11.73 -20.00 -11.47
N ASN A 597 11.30 -20.53 -10.31
CA ASN A 597 11.12 -21.96 -10.08
C ASN A 597 10.10 -22.57 -11.07
N ARG A 598 8.96 -21.90 -11.30
CA ARG A 598 7.95 -22.31 -12.30
C ARG A 598 8.44 -22.21 -13.75
N LEU A 599 9.49 -21.43 -13.98
CA LEU A 599 10.16 -21.26 -15.27
C LEU A 599 11.40 -22.16 -15.40
N GLU A 600 11.61 -23.07 -14.45
CA GLU A 600 12.75 -24.01 -14.40
C GLU A 600 14.12 -23.31 -14.32
N LEU A 601 14.18 -22.14 -13.68
CA LEU A 601 15.42 -21.40 -13.44
C LEU A 601 15.91 -21.65 -11.98
N PRO A 602 17.17 -22.07 -11.77
CA PRO A 602 17.73 -22.30 -10.44
C PRO A 602 18.04 -20.98 -9.73
N VAL A 603 17.00 -20.37 -9.13
CA VAL A 603 17.10 -19.13 -8.37
C VAL A 603 16.83 -19.40 -6.90
N SER A 604 17.71 -18.89 -6.03
CA SER A 604 17.56 -18.93 -4.58
C SER A 604 17.52 -17.52 -4.00
N GLY A 605 17.03 -17.41 -2.76
CA GLY A 605 17.10 -16.15 -2.02
C GLY A 605 18.46 -15.97 -1.35
N LEU A 606 18.91 -14.73 -1.26
CA LEU A 606 20.16 -14.35 -0.59
C LEU A 606 19.90 -13.26 0.45
N GLY A 607 20.13 -13.60 1.71
CA GLY A 607 19.94 -12.70 2.84
C GLY A 607 21.18 -11.87 3.10
N LEU A 608 21.16 -10.59 2.70
CA LEU A 608 22.23 -9.64 3.02
C LEU A 608 21.90 -8.87 4.33
N PRO A 609 22.91 -8.29 5.00
CA PRO A 609 22.68 -7.28 6.03
C PRO A 609 21.87 -6.11 5.48
N GLY A 610 20.77 -5.74 6.15
CA GLY A 610 19.91 -4.62 5.73
C GLY A 610 19.05 -4.86 4.48
N HIS A 611 19.46 -5.74 3.56
CA HIS A 611 18.82 -5.95 2.25
C HIS A 611 18.54 -7.43 1.93
N PHE A 612 17.78 -7.73 0.90
CA PHE A 612 17.53 -9.12 0.46
C PHE A 612 17.43 -9.18 -1.05
N ILE A 613 18.17 -10.10 -1.67
CA ILE A 613 18.28 -10.20 -3.12
C ILE A 613 18.03 -11.65 -3.59
N ALA A 614 17.97 -11.87 -4.90
CA ALA A 614 17.86 -13.18 -5.51
C ALA A 614 19.16 -13.54 -6.23
N MET A 615 19.50 -14.83 -6.26
CA MET A 615 20.69 -15.34 -6.92
C MET A 615 20.34 -16.49 -7.85
N TYR A 616 20.64 -16.32 -9.13
CA TYR A 616 20.65 -17.38 -10.12
C TYR A 616 21.98 -18.11 -10.07
N ARG A 617 21.97 -19.44 -9.91
CA ARG A 617 23.18 -20.28 -9.89
C ARG A 617 22.99 -21.49 -10.81
N GLU A 618 23.64 -21.46 -11.97
CA GLU A 618 23.63 -22.55 -12.93
C GLU A 618 24.91 -23.39 -12.81
N GLN A 619 24.74 -24.69 -12.58
CA GLN A 619 25.88 -25.59 -12.53
C GLN A 619 26.41 -25.89 -13.94
N PRO A 620 27.73 -26.11 -14.10
CA PRO A 620 28.30 -26.51 -15.37
C PRO A 620 27.68 -27.81 -15.87
N ALA A 621 27.52 -27.95 -17.20
CA ALA A 621 27.12 -29.21 -17.80
C ALA A 621 28.08 -30.34 -17.39
N LYS A 622 27.55 -31.51 -17.02
CA LYS A 622 28.34 -32.69 -16.60
C LYS A 622 29.49 -32.94 -17.58
N GLY A 623 30.72 -32.91 -17.09
CA GLY A 623 31.94 -33.18 -17.87
C GLY A 623 32.70 -31.95 -18.39
N LYS A 624 32.31 -30.73 -18.00
CA LYS A 624 33.12 -29.51 -18.21
C LYS A 624 33.63 -28.98 -16.87
N ASP A 625 34.95 -28.83 -16.75
CA ASP A 625 35.58 -28.09 -15.65
C ASP A 625 35.27 -26.59 -15.82
N GLY A 626 34.51 -26.02 -14.90
CA GLY A 626 34.14 -24.60 -14.88
C GLY A 626 33.48 -24.23 -13.56
N GLN A 627 33.61 -22.98 -13.14
CA GLN A 627 32.88 -22.45 -11.98
C GLN A 627 31.39 -22.33 -12.33
N ALA A 628 30.52 -22.50 -11.32
CA ALA A 628 29.09 -22.26 -11.47
C ALA A 628 28.86 -20.80 -11.92
N LYS A 629 27.91 -20.60 -12.83
CA LYS A 629 27.57 -19.26 -13.29
C LYS A 629 26.63 -18.61 -12.28
N GLU A 630 27.05 -17.50 -11.71
CA GLU A 630 26.29 -16.75 -10.71
C GLU A 630 25.83 -15.40 -11.29
N ILE A 631 24.56 -15.08 -11.08
CA ILE A 631 23.99 -13.77 -11.42
C ILE A 631 23.16 -13.32 -10.22
N LEU A 632 23.46 -12.13 -9.71
CA LEU A 632 22.70 -11.50 -8.64
C LEU A 632 21.63 -10.58 -9.22
N ILE A 633 20.46 -10.57 -8.60
CA ILE A 633 19.32 -9.78 -9.01
C ILE A 633 18.85 -9.06 -7.76
N ASP A 634 18.63 -7.76 -7.83
CA ASP A 634 17.93 -6.98 -6.82
C ASP A 634 16.47 -6.74 -7.28
N PRO A 635 15.50 -7.54 -6.82
CA PRO A 635 14.09 -7.36 -7.14
C PRO A 635 13.50 -6.04 -6.62
N PHE A 636 14.12 -5.39 -5.64
CA PHE A 636 13.64 -4.11 -5.12
C PHE A 636 13.86 -2.99 -6.14
N GLY A 637 15.07 -2.90 -6.69
CA GLY A 637 15.42 -1.99 -7.80
C GLY A 637 15.00 -2.50 -9.18
N GLY A 638 14.71 -3.80 -9.32
CA GLY A 638 14.35 -4.45 -10.59
C GLY A 638 15.53 -4.64 -11.54
N LYS A 639 16.75 -4.77 -11.02
CA LYS A 639 17.99 -4.80 -11.80
C LYS A 639 18.87 -6.02 -11.49
N ILE A 640 19.68 -6.43 -12.47
CA ILE A 640 20.80 -7.35 -12.25
C ILE A 640 21.95 -6.53 -11.64
N VAL A 641 22.60 -7.06 -10.61
CA VAL A 641 23.65 -6.36 -9.86
C VAL A 641 24.95 -7.14 -9.79
N SER A 642 26.07 -6.43 -9.65
CA SER A 642 27.37 -7.01 -9.33
C SER A 642 27.49 -7.30 -7.83
N ARG A 643 28.58 -7.98 -7.42
CA ARG A 643 28.88 -8.16 -5.98
C ARG A 643 29.22 -6.83 -5.31
N GLU A 644 29.94 -5.94 -5.99
CA GLU A 644 30.26 -4.59 -5.50
C GLU A 644 28.97 -3.77 -5.27
N GLU A 645 28.03 -3.80 -6.21
CA GLU A 645 26.73 -3.15 -6.05
C GLU A 645 25.90 -3.79 -4.91
N ALA A 646 26.06 -5.09 -4.65
CA ALA A 646 25.42 -5.76 -3.52
C ALA A 646 26.01 -5.31 -2.16
N GLU A 647 27.31 -5.03 -2.09
CA GLU A 647 27.95 -4.40 -0.92
C GLU A 647 27.43 -2.98 -0.68
N GLU A 648 27.30 -2.18 -1.75
CA GLU A 648 26.71 -0.84 -1.67
C GLU A 648 25.26 -0.87 -1.15
N LEU A 649 24.44 -1.82 -1.64
CA LEU A 649 23.07 -2.00 -1.19
C LEU A 649 22.97 -2.43 0.29
N SER A 650 23.93 -3.22 0.78
CA SER A 650 23.96 -3.67 2.18
C SER A 650 24.51 -2.59 3.11
N GLY A 651 25.32 -1.66 2.58
CA GLY A 651 26.03 -0.63 3.34
C GLY A 651 27.22 -1.16 4.14
N VAL A 652 27.62 -2.41 3.94
CA VAL A 652 28.73 -3.07 4.63
C VAL A 652 29.54 -3.94 3.65
N ALA A 653 30.82 -4.15 3.95
CA ALA A 653 31.64 -5.10 3.18
C ALA A 653 31.10 -6.53 3.38
N LEU A 654 30.98 -7.29 2.29
CA LEU A 654 30.42 -8.65 2.30
C LEU A 654 31.53 -9.69 2.18
N THR A 655 31.32 -10.83 2.82
CA THR A 655 32.19 -12.01 2.77
C THR A 655 31.59 -13.08 1.86
N GLU A 656 32.36 -14.13 1.53
CA GLU A 656 31.81 -15.25 0.74
C GLU A 656 30.66 -15.99 1.44
N GLU A 657 30.61 -15.98 2.77
CA GLU A 657 29.51 -16.56 3.55
C GLU A 657 28.19 -15.80 3.32
N ASP A 658 28.25 -14.49 3.09
CA ASP A 658 27.07 -13.66 2.78
C ASP A 658 26.45 -13.99 1.41
N PHE A 659 27.17 -14.75 0.57
CA PHE A 659 26.69 -15.24 -0.74
C PHE A 659 26.20 -16.70 -0.69
N GLU A 660 25.99 -17.24 0.51
CA GLU A 660 25.33 -18.53 0.71
C GLU A 660 23.79 -18.39 0.63
N PRO A 661 23.10 -19.22 -0.18
CA PRO A 661 21.65 -19.18 -0.28
C PRO A 661 20.95 -19.37 1.06
N SER A 662 19.96 -18.54 1.35
CA SER A 662 19.08 -18.73 2.49
C SER A 662 18.08 -19.86 2.23
N SER A 663 17.81 -20.65 3.26
CA SER A 663 16.70 -21.62 3.23
C SER A 663 15.35 -20.90 3.21
N LYS A 664 14.33 -21.53 2.63
CA LYS A 664 12.95 -21.03 2.58
C LYS A 664 12.38 -20.83 3.98
N ARG A 665 12.79 -21.65 4.96
CA ARG A 665 12.42 -21.45 6.36
C ARG A 665 12.99 -20.14 6.91
N GLU A 666 14.26 -19.83 6.67
CA GLU A 666 14.88 -18.55 7.08
C GLU A 666 14.25 -17.35 6.37
N ILE A 667 13.89 -17.49 5.09
CA ILE A 667 13.17 -16.45 4.34
C ILE A 667 11.84 -16.13 5.03
N ILE A 668 11.06 -17.16 5.36
CA ILE A 668 9.78 -17.00 6.06
C ILE A 668 9.97 -16.42 7.47
N ALA A 669 10.98 -16.88 8.22
CA ALA A 669 11.32 -16.33 9.52
C ALA A 669 11.69 -14.83 9.43
N ARG A 670 12.46 -14.43 8.41
CA ARG A 670 12.81 -13.03 8.15
C ARG A 670 11.58 -12.18 7.80
N MET A 671 10.62 -12.72 7.02
CA MET A 671 9.34 -12.05 6.76
C MET A 671 8.54 -11.83 8.06
N LEU A 672 8.45 -12.83 8.94
CA LEU A 672 7.79 -12.70 10.24
C LEU A 672 8.50 -11.68 11.15
N ARG A 673 9.83 -11.66 11.18
CA ARG A 673 10.61 -10.64 11.91
C ARG A 673 10.35 -9.22 11.40
N ASN A 674 10.18 -9.03 10.09
CA ASN A 674 9.77 -7.73 9.53
C ASN A 674 8.38 -7.32 10.03
N LEU A 675 7.41 -8.25 10.04
CA LEU A 675 6.05 -8.00 10.54
C LEU A 675 6.01 -7.71 12.05
N ILE A 676 6.83 -8.40 12.86
CA ILE A 676 7.00 -8.11 14.30
C ILE A 676 7.46 -6.67 14.49
N ARG A 677 8.49 -6.23 13.75
CA ARG A 677 8.99 -4.84 13.81
C ARG A 677 7.93 -3.83 13.36
N SER A 678 7.16 -4.13 12.31
CA SER A 678 6.06 -3.26 11.87
C SER A 678 4.97 -3.15 12.94
N ALA A 679 4.55 -4.26 13.56
CA ALA A 679 3.55 -4.24 14.64
C ALA A 679 4.04 -3.48 15.88
N GLU A 680 5.32 -3.56 16.21
CA GLU A 680 5.93 -2.76 17.29
C GLU A 680 5.85 -1.26 17.00
N ARG A 681 6.16 -0.83 15.78
CA ARG A 681 6.06 0.59 15.37
C ARG A 681 4.62 1.10 15.38
N GLU A 682 3.68 0.25 14.98
CA GLU A 682 2.25 0.56 14.96
C GLU A 682 1.60 0.48 16.35
N LEU A 683 2.34 0.04 17.38
CA LEU A 683 1.83 -0.19 18.74
C LEU A 683 0.64 -1.18 18.75
N ASP A 684 0.74 -2.24 17.94
CA ASP A 684 -0.26 -3.31 17.80
C ASP A 684 0.22 -4.59 18.51
N PRO A 685 0.01 -4.73 19.84
CA PRO A 685 0.53 -5.87 20.60
C PRO A 685 -0.12 -7.20 20.21
N GLN A 686 -1.36 -7.16 19.73
CA GLN A 686 -2.11 -8.35 19.31
C GLN A 686 -1.55 -8.91 18.00
N ALA A 687 -1.25 -8.06 17.02
CA ALA A 687 -0.56 -8.49 15.81
C ALA A 687 0.87 -8.98 16.11
N ARG A 688 1.60 -8.27 16.99
CA ARG A 688 2.95 -8.67 17.40
C ARG A 688 2.97 -10.09 18.00
N LEU A 689 2.07 -10.38 18.94
CA LEU A 689 1.94 -11.72 19.54
C LEU A 689 1.61 -12.79 18.50
N ARG A 690 0.71 -12.48 17.55
CA ARG A 690 0.34 -13.39 16.45
C ARG A 690 1.54 -13.78 15.59
N TYR A 691 2.42 -12.83 15.26
CA TYR A 691 3.62 -13.11 14.47
C TYR A 691 4.70 -13.83 15.28
N LEU A 692 4.84 -13.53 16.57
CA LEU A 692 5.72 -14.28 17.47
C LEU A 692 5.27 -15.74 17.61
N ASP A 693 3.95 -15.97 17.74
CA ASP A 693 3.37 -17.31 17.76
C ASP A 693 3.66 -18.08 16.46
N ALA A 694 3.56 -17.42 15.29
CA ALA A 694 3.90 -18.03 14.01
C ALA A 694 5.41 -18.30 13.86
N LEU A 695 6.28 -17.39 14.33
CA LEU A 695 7.73 -17.53 14.24
C LEU A 695 8.23 -18.70 15.09
N LEU A 696 7.80 -18.78 16.34
CA LEU A 696 8.20 -19.86 17.25
C LEU A 696 7.60 -21.21 16.87
N ALA A 697 6.54 -21.24 16.06
CA ALA A 697 6.00 -22.49 15.52
C ALA A 697 6.82 -23.07 14.35
N ILE A 698 7.61 -22.25 13.65
CA ILE A 698 8.49 -22.68 12.56
C ILE A 698 9.96 -22.77 12.99
N ASP A 699 10.33 -22.02 14.03
CA ASP A 699 11.67 -21.94 14.61
C ASP A 699 11.55 -21.99 16.16
N PRO A 700 11.24 -23.18 16.73
CA PRO A 700 11.01 -23.33 18.16
C PRO A 700 12.27 -23.12 19.01
N GLU A 701 13.46 -23.17 18.41
CA GLU A 701 14.74 -23.01 19.12
C GLU A 701 15.18 -21.52 19.21
N ASP A 702 14.40 -20.58 18.68
CA ASP A 702 14.69 -19.14 18.77
C ASP A 702 14.38 -18.60 20.18
N ASN A 703 15.31 -18.84 21.11
CA ASN A 703 15.19 -18.44 22.51
C ASN A 703 15.09 -16.93 22.73
N TYR A 704 15.73 -16.15 21.86
CA TYR A 704 15.59 -14.70 21.91
C TYR A 704 14.14 -14.29 21.64
N MET A 705 13.53 -14.79 20.57
CA MET A 705 12.14 -14.47 20.23
C MET A 705 11.14 -15.07 21.22
N ARG A 706 11.46 -16.21 21.84
CA ARG A 706 10.69 -16.80 22.95
C ARG A 706 10.67 -15.87 24.16
N ALA A 707 11.82 -15.31 24.55
CA ALA A 707 11.89 -14.32 25.63
C ALA A 707 11.09 -13.05 25.27
N VAL A 708 11.17 -12.58 24.02
CA VAL A 708 10.37 -11.45 23.54
C VAL A 708 8.87 -11.74 23.64
N ARG A 709 8.43 -12.96 23.29
CA ARG A 709 7.02 -13.38 23.43
C ARG A 709 6.58 -13.45 24.88
N ALA A 710 7.40 -14.01 25.77
CA ALA A 710 7.10 -14.08 27.21
C ALA A 710 6.82 -12.68 27.79
N MET A 711 7.65 -11.69 27.46
CA MET A 711 7.47 -10.31 27.92
C MET A 711 6.23 -9.65 27.30
N ALA A 712 5.94 -9.92 26.03
CA ALA A 712 4.73 -9.42 25.38
C ALA A 712 3.45 -10.03 26.00
N LEU A 713 3.46 -11.34 26.30
CA LEU A 713 2.35 -12.02 26.96
C LEU A 713 2.14 -11.50 28.38
N TYR A 714 3.22 -11.26 29.13
CA TYR A 714 3.17 -10.64 30.46
C TYR A 714 2.51 -9.25 30.41
N ALA A 715 2.93 -8.40 29.47
CA ALA A 715 2.37 -7.05 29.32
C ALA A 715 0.88 -7.05 28.96
N GLU A 716 0.41 -8.05 28.22
CA GLU A 716 -1.00 -8.23 27.85
C GLU A 716 -1.82 -8.99 28.91
N GLY A 717 -1.24 -9.29 30.07
CA GLY A 717 -1.92 -10.02 31.17
C GLY A 717 -2.14 -11.51 30.90
N ARG A 718 -1.47 -12.10 29.90
CA ARG A 718 -1.58 -13.53 29.55
C ARG A 718 -0.57 -14.37 30.33
N PHE A 719 -0.69 -14.33 31.66
CA PHE A 719 0.31 -14.83 32.60
C PHE A 719 0.63 -16.33 32.46
N ALA A 720 -0.38 -17.19 32.26
CA ALA A 720 -0.16 -18.63 32.11
C ALA A 720 0.74 -18.97 30.90
N ARG A 721 0.50 -18.34 29.75
CA ARG A 721 1.34 -18.54 28.55
C ARG A 721 2.73 -17.91 28.71
N ALA A 722 2.83 -16.78 29.40
CA ALA A 722 4.12 -16.17 29.70
C ALA A 722 4.99 -17.08 30.60
N LEU A 723 4.35 -17.75 31.56
CA LEU A 723 4.99 -18.72 32.44
C LEU A 723 5.50 -19.95 31.66
N GLU A 724 4.69 -20.49 30.74
CA GLU A 724 5.11 -21.60 29.85
C GLU A 724 6.40 -21.26 29.08
N ASP A 725 6.51 -20.05 28.52
CA ASP A 725 7.71 -19.63 27.79
C ASP A 725 8.93 -19.48 28.70
N ILE A 726 8.74 -18.93 29.90
CA ILE A 726 9.81 -18.72 30.88
C ILE A 726 10.32 -20.05 31.44
N ASP A 727 9.41 -20.98 31.75
CA ASP A 727 9.77 -22.33 32.22
C ASP A 727 10.63 -23.02 31.16
N GLN A 728 10.24 -22.97 29.89
CA GLN A 728 11.04 -23.56 28.82
C GLN A 728 12.43 -22.92 28.68
N LEU A 729 12.54 -21.59 28.74
CA LEU A 729 13.84 -20.90 28.69
C LEU A 729 14.77 -21.31 29.84
N ILE A 730 14.22 -21.48 31.04
CA ILE A 730 14.97 -21.92 32.23
C ILE A 730 15.39 -23.38 32.09
N ASP A 731 14.52 -24.26 31.59
CA ASP A 731 14.79 -25.69 31.45
C ASP A 731 15.91 -25.98 30.43
N GLU A 732 16.02 -25.16 29.38
CA GLU A 732 17.05 -25.32 28.34
C GLU A 732 18.46 -24.89 28.79
N ASN A 733 18.58 -23.88 29.67
CA ASN A 733 19.87 -23.50 30.27
C ASN A 733 19.75 -23.16 31.77
N PRO A 734 19.53 -24.16 32.65
CA PRO A 734 19.19 -23.91 34.06
C PRO A 734 20.24 -23.10 34.84
N ASP A 735 21.51 -23.26 34.49
CA ASP A 735 22.64 -22.66 35.21
C ASP A 735 23.14 -21.35 34.56
N GLY A 736 22.47 -20.86 33.52
CA GLY A 736 22.83 -19.62 32.83
C GLY A 736 22.67 -18.37 33.73
N PRO A 737 23.67 -17.47 33.80
CA PRO A 737 23.57 -16.23 34.59
C PRO A 737 22.41 -15.32 34.13
N GLU A 738 22.01 -15.41 32.86
CA GLU A 738 20.85 -14.72 32.27
C GLU A 738 19.49 -15.22 32.82
N MET A 739 19.45 -16.35 33.53
CA MET A 739 18.21 -16.94 34.06
C MET A 739 17.78 -16.36 35.40
N ALA A 740 18.67 -15.67 36.14
CA ALA A 740 18.33 -15.10 37.45
C ALA A 740 17.14 -14.11 37.39
N PRO A 741 17.09 -13.15 36.44
CA PRO A 741 15.91 -12.31 36.23
C PRO A 741 14.66 -13.09 35.83
N LEU A 742 14.80 -14.14 35.01
CA LEU A 742 13.66 -14.96 34.56
C LEU A 742 13.04 -15.77 35.71
N ARG A 743 13.85 -16.29 36.64
CA ARG A 743 13.37 -16.97 37.86
C ARG A 743 12.56 -16.02 38.75
N GLU A 744 13.00 -14.77 38.90
CA GLU A 744 12.24 -13.76 39.66
C GLU A 744 10.87 -13.45 39.02
N ILE A 745 10.83 -13.33 37.69
CA ILE A 745 9.58 -13.10 36.95
C ILE A 745 8.66 -14.33 37.07
N ARG A 746 9.22 -15.54 36.96
CA ARG A 746 8.50 -16.81 37.13
C ARG A 746 7.79 -16.88 38.48
N ASP A 747 8.49 -16.58 39.57
CA ASP A 747 7.93 -16.66 40.92
C ASP A 747 6.75 -15.68 41.08
N ARG A 748 6.88 -14.45 40.57
CA ARG A 748 5.78 -13.47 40.54
C ARG A 748 4.60 -13.91 39.68
N LEU A 749 4.87 -14.57 38.56
CA LEU A 749 3.84 -15.09 37.65
C LEU A 749 3.04 -16.23 38.27
N ILE A 750 3.68 -17.13 39.01
CA ILE A 750 3.01 -18.23 39.71
C ILE A 750 1.96 -17.66 40.68
N GLU A 751 2.28 -16.59 41.42
CA GLU A 751 1.33 -15.91 42.32
C GLU A 751 0.12 -15.32 41.55
N GLN A 752 0.36 -14.70 40.40
CA GLN A 752 -0.70 -14.11 39.56
C GLN A 752 -1.61 -15.15 38.88
N VAL A 753 -1.04 -16.28 38.42
CA VAL A 753 -1.81 -17.36 37.78
C VAL A 753 -2.74 -18.05 38.78
N THR A 754 -2.35 -18.11 40.07
CA THR A 754 -3.21 -18.67 41.12
C THR A 754 -4.39 -17.78 41.53
N GLU A 755 -4.41 -16.50 41.11
CA GLU A 755 -5.48 -15.54 41.40
C GLU A 755 -6.46 -15.33 40.23
N ASP A 756 -6.20 -15.91 39.05
CA ASP A 756 -7.05 -15.82 37.86
C ASP A 756 -8.14 -16.94 37.90
N PRO A 757 -9.44 -16.60 38.01
CA PRO A 757 -10.52 -17.56 38.31
C PRO A 757 -10.89 -18.56 37.20
#